data_AF-A0A3D9C2G1-F1
#
_entry.id   AF-A0A3D9C2G1-F1
#
_cell.length_a   1.000
_cell.length_b   1.000
_cell.length_c   1.000
_cell.angle_alpha   90.00
_cell.angle_beta   90.00
_cell.angle_gamma   90.00
#
_symmetry.space_group_name_H-M   'P 1'
#
loop_
_entity.id
_entity.type
_entity.pdbx_description
1 polymer ?
#
loop_
_entity_poly.entity_id
_entity_poly.type
_entity_poly.pdbx_seq_one_letter_code
_entity_poly.pdbx_strand_id
1 'polypeptide(L)'
;MDRLKNEGEGTAPEIQAQNPTQDNDQVKAANKQKQDDRRKENEKKDKTEEGLLLAIDGAKIKFNAHLGTFKVLNDVPTTQDKLTGTVVEKQVPNFIFDDGFVLNTLTEWQKFGNVKVQDNEVLLKDSFLPGVGSIPGTPPESGKVEFSNSGQVNIPEKIVTNGAPVPEQKDAIINFIVYPRIWNDFPAASNYGFDWNRDHDDILSLRTKSKSDILDNCTQNKVLFEEKYESSKININKSNYYPPYLYMFKNHSEVTKLEVVLNLYVEIINPKKTEKNSIQLKYDQSLFDIGFTKDGKTIASKEFIISKEFLDTKNDAYFNQPRQFRKDKSGKPISPKMTAYEPQLIKDGGSMKLELSNLMIICKNTFDKDQPVKFFDSENNLIGLLIIKPNDKAIFSNKSFHFVKVLRKNSKQSDLETINKMIIETQLYKNGEFVKFEDENTALNNIVEGINCFGISKLLVNLKSQYKVSELEVDDAELKTENIISDNYVLKRSEYTTFIEKKINCNNNEMYIFFSGISENNNVAASYGYHKNRGLFYSSNIDTYFHELGHSFGLAHTFLEGDEDEYVNQLKAKLIDPNGYYKKQKIYLEDFEKRIGNYKKDLKERKPEHYPFNFGNEKVKSKKDWETRIFELEGQLKIEKQEYEDSLKEMESKINLYEKINLYNNIRFKKGSIDNIMEYPDTSVAGTTFYYQHEIIRKLNDEFQFL
;
A
#
# COMPACT_ATOMS: atom_id res chain seq x y z
N MET A 1 66.40 -41.23 29.04
CA MET A 1 66.66 -42.31 30.02
C MET A 1 65.71 -42.11 31.21
N ASP A 2 65.70 -43.04 32.15
CA ASP A 2 64.54 -43.38 32.99
C ASP A 2 64.53 -42.81 34.43
N ARG A 3 63.31 -42.55 34.94
CA ARG A 3 62.65 -43.06 36.19
C ARG A 3 63.52 -43.54 37.40
N LEU A 4 63.14 -43.47 38.70
CA LEU A 4 61.97 -42.99 39.50
C LEU A 4 62.51 -42.14 40.72
N LYS A 5 61.98 -41.98 41.96
CA LYS A 5 60.77 -42.41 42.76
C LYS A 5 60.56 -41.49 44.00
N ASN A 6 59.65 -41.89 44.91
CA ASN A 6 59.35 -41.38 46.28
C ASN A 6 58.52 -40.07 46.33
N GLU A 7 57.31 -39.94 46.92
CA GLU A 7 56.59 -40.57 48.06
C GLU A 7 57.03 -40.08 49.47
N GLY A 8 56.15 -39.60 50.37
CA GLY A 8 54.69 -39.32 50.25
C GLY A 8 54.00 -38.78 51.53
N GLU A 9 52.66 -38.59 51.43
CA GLU A 9 51.61 -38.48 52.49
C GLU A 9 51.43 -37.24 53.43
N GLY A 10 50.21 -36.66 53.42
CA GLY A 10 49.23 -36.78 54.53
C GLY A 10 49.00 -35.63 55.55
N THR A 11 47.87 -34.91 55.49
CA THR A 11 47.15 -34.30 56.66
C THR A 11 45.77 -33.69 56.32
N ALA A 12 44.86 -33.62 57.31
CA ALA A 12 43.55 -32.91 57.33
C ALA A 12 43.18 -32.56 58.80
N PRO A 13 42.34 -31.53 59.10
CA PRO A 13 40.85 -31.61 59.08
C PRO A 13 40.20 -30.32 58.49
N GLU A 14 39.02 -29.73 58.80
CA GLU A 14 37.95 -29.84 59.83
C GLU A 14 36.60 -29.25 59.31
N ILE A 15 35.51 -29.22 60.11
CA ILE A 15 34.12 -28.87 59.70
C ILE A 15 33.34 -28.04 60.77
N GLN A 16 32.44 -27.12 60.32
CA GLN A 16 31.34 -26.40 61.05
C GLN A 16 31.72 -25.24 62.04
N ALA A 17 30.90 -24.20 62.32
CA ALA A 17 29.55 -23.79 61.84
C ALA A 17 29.19 -22.27 62.04
N GLN A 18 28.18 -21.79 61.28
CA GLN A 18 27.12 -20.78 61.55
C GLN A 18 27.39 -19.36 62.14
N ASN A 19 26.85 -18.31 61.46
CA ASN A 19 25.92 -17.26 61.96
C ASN A 19 25.77 -16.08 60.95
N PRO A 20 24.75 -15.18 61.04
CA PRO A 20 23.31 -15.44 61.18
C PRO A 20 22.45 -14.68 60.13
N THR A 21 21.17 -15.00 60.00
CA THR A 21 20.25 -14.33 59.06
C THR A 21 19.79 -12.95 59.56
N GLN A 22 19.95 -11.88 58.77
CA GLN A 22 19.30 -10.59 59.00
C GLN A 22 17.94 -10.49 58.28
N ASP A 23 17.01 -9.74 58.89
CA ASP A 23 15.60 -9.68 58.49
C ASP A 23 15.42 -8.97 57.13
N ASN A 24 14.87 -9.72 56.18
CA ASN A 24 14.80 -9.34 54.77
C ASN A 24 13.64 -8.37 54.48
N ASP A 25 12.62 -8.31 55.35
CA ASP A 25 11.39 -7.55 55.05
C ASP A 25 11.50 -6.08 55.45
N GLN A 26 12.32 -5.73 56.45
CA GLN A 26 12.65 -4.33 56.75
C GLN A 26 13.39 -3.65 55.58
N VAL A 27 14.31 -4.37 54.93
CA VAL A 27 15.07 -3.88 53.78
C VAL A 27 14.16 -3.66 52.57
N LYS A 28 13.22 -4.58 52.31
CA LYS A 28 12.20 -4.43 51.24
C LYS A 28 11.28 -3.24 51.51
N ALA A 29 10.81 -3.06 52.74
CA ALA A 29 9.96 -1.92 53.11
C ALA A 29 10.65 -0.58 52.85
N ALA A 30 11.88 -0.41 53.34
CA ALA A 30 12.66 0.81 53.15
C ALA A 30 12.98 1.10 51.67
N ASN A 31 13.25 0.06 50.86
CA ASN A 31 13.49 0.22 49.43
C ASN A 31 12.22 0.55 48.64
N LYS A 32 11.07 -0.05 49.00
CA LYS A 32 9.78 0.28 48.38
C LYS A 32 9.39 1.73 48.66
N GLN A 33 9.53 2.19 49.90
CA GLN A 33 9.26 3.58 50.28
C GLN A 33 10.14 4.56 49.49
N LYS A 34 11.45 4.28 49.37
CA LYS A 34 12.36 5.06 48.51
C LYS A 34 12.01 5.03 47.01
N GLN A 35 11.40 3.96 46.50
CA GLN A 35 10.92 3.92 45.11
C GLN A 35 9.64 4.75 44.93
N ASP A 36 8.67 4.63 45.84
CA ASP A 36 7.40 5.35 45.74
C ASP A 36 7.57 6.86 46.01
N ASP A 37 8.55 7.26 46.82
CA ASP A 37 8.92 8.66 46.99
C ASP A 37 9.67 9.22 45.76
N ARG A 38 10.56 8.44 45.13
CA ARG A 38 11.16 8.80 43.82
C ARG A 38 10.12 8.91 42.70
N ARG A 39 9.10 8.04 42.69
CA ARG A 39 7.97 8.14 41.74
C ARG A 39 7.22 9.46 41.93
N LYS A 40 6.87 9.83 43.17
CA LYS A 40 6.24 11.13 43.48
C LYS A 40 7.14 12.33 43.17
N GLU A 41 8.45 12.19 43.29
CA GLU A 41 9.42 13.23 42.93
C GLU A 41 9.51 13.41 41.40
N ASN A 42 9.60 12.31 40.65
CA ASN A 42 9.56 12.33 39.19
C ASN A 42 8.21 12.85 38.68
N GLU A 43 7.08 12.31 39.15
CA GLU A 43 5.74 12.80 38.80
C GLU A 43 5.55 14.31 39.10
N LYS A 44 6.28 14.87 40.06
CA LYS A 44 6.30 16.32 40.31
C LYS A 44 7.18 17.06 39.30
N LYS A 45 8.34 16.52 38.94
CA LYS A 45 9.22 17.08 37.89
C LYS A 45 8.56 17.02 36.53
N ASP A 46 8.04 15.87 36.13
CA ASP A 46 7.31 15.66 34.87
C ASP A 46 6.15 16.67 34.73
N LYS A 47 5.36 16.87 35.80
CA LYS A 47 4.27 17.88 35.82
C LYS A 47 4.77 19.33 35.83
N THR A 48 5.99 19.59 36.34
CA THR A 48 6.61 20.92 36.29
C THR A 48 7.17 21.21 34.90
N GLU A 49 7.81 20.23 34.26
CA GLU A 49 8.34 20.32 32.90
C GLU A 49 7.21 20.41 31.86
N GLU A 50 6.13 19.64 32.01
CA GLU A 50 4.95 19.74 31.14
C GLU A 50 4.23 21.10 31.28
N GLY A 51 4.22 21.69 32.48
CA GLY A 51 3.70 23.04 32.72
C GLY A 51 4.49 24.14 32.01
N LEU A 52 5.79 23.90 31.73
CA LEU A 52 6.70 24.83 31.06
C LEU A 52 6.66 24.75 29.51
N LEU A 53 5.88 23.84 28.93
CA LEU A 53 5.72 23.77 27.47
C LEU A 53 5.00 25.01 26.94
N LEU A 54 5.57 25.69 25.93
CA LEU A 54 4.95 26.85 25.28
C LEU A 54 3.60 26.48 24.66
N ALA A 55 2.56 27.27 24.90
CA ALA A 55 1.27 27.11 24.22
C ALA A 55 1.39 27.60 22.77
N ILE A 56 0.98 26.79 21.80
CA ILE A 56 1.03 27.10 20.35
C ILE A 56 -0.37 27.09 19.72
N ASP A 57 -0.48 27.56 18.48
CA ASP A 57 -1.76 27.54 17.74
C ASP A 57 -2.39 26.13 17.69
N GLY A 58 -3.71 26.06 17.88
CA GLY A 58 -4.44 24.81 17.99
C GLY A 58 -4.33 24.11 19.35
N ALA A 59 -3.66 24.69 20.35
CA ALA A 59 -3.68 24.20 21.73
C ALA A 59 -5.12 24.10 22.26
N LYS A 60 -5.41 23.04 23.03
CA LYS A 60 -6.76 22.85 23.61
C LYS A 60 -6.90 23.59 24.93
N ILE A 61 -8.03 24.25 25.09
CA ILE A 61 -8.37 25.11 26.23
C ILE A 61 -9.68 24.66 26.88
N LYS A 62 -9.90 25.16 28.10
CA LYS A 62 -11.18 25.07 28.81
C LYS A 62 -11.50 26.38 29.53
N PHE A 63 -12.79 26.63 29.75
CA PHE A 63 -13.31 27.64 30.67
C PHE A 63 -14.45 27.01 31.46
N ASN A 64 -14.29 26.82 32.77
CA ASN A 64 -15.18 25.99 33.60
C ASN A 64 -15.41 24.60 32.98
N ALA A 65 -16.62 24.32 32.45
CA ALA A 65 -16.95 23.08 31.74
C ALA A 65 -16.80 23.17 30.21
N HIS A 66 -16.75 24.37 29.64
CA HIS A 66 -16.67 24.63 28.21
C HIS A 66 -15.29 24.25 27.69
N LEU A 67 -15.23 23.44 26.63
CA LEU A 67 -13.99 23.07 25.95
C LEU A 67 -13.83 23.88 24.65
N GLY A 68 -12.59 24.09 24.23
CA GLY A 68 -12.32 24.83 23.01
C GLY A 68 -10.90 24.72 22.50
N THR A 69 -10.59 25.54 21.51
CA THR A 69 -9.31 25.63 20.82
C THR A 69 -8.78 27.05 20.91
N PHE A 70 -7.53 27.20 21.32
CA PHE A 70 -6.80 28.45 21.29
C PHE A 70 -6.26 28.71 19.88
N LYS A 71 -6.35 29.97 19.45
CA LYS A 71 -5.88 30.42 18.15
C LYS A 71 -4.97 31.63 18.29
N VAL A 72 -3.78 31.56 17.70
CA VAL A 72 -2.83 32.67 17.62
C VAL A 72 -3.17 33.50 16.39
N LEU A 73 -3.25 34.83 16.54
CA LEU A 73 -3.71 35.73 15.48
C LEU A 73 -2.68 36.77 15.05
N ASN A 74 -1.58 36.94 15.79
CA ASN A 74 -0.46 37.77 15.35
C ASN A 74 0.56 36.96 14.54
N ASP A 75 1.32 37.64 13.67
CA ASP A 75 2.34 37.04 12.79
C ASP A 75 3.66 36.81 13.55
N VAL A 76 3.66 35.78 14.41
CA VAL A 76 4.73 35.45 15.35
C VAL A 76 5.47 34.16 14.98
N PRO A 77 6.81 34.07 15.22
CA PRO A 77 7.60 32.86 14.98
C PRO A 77 6.96 31.55 15.43
N THR A 78 7.16 30.50 14.64
CA THR A 78 6.61 29.18 14.90
C THR A 78 7.42 28.39 15.93
N THR A 79 6.72 27.55 16.68
CA THR A 79 7.27 26.46 17.50
C THR A 79 6.60 25.18 17.02
N GLN A 80 7.37 24.19 16.56
CA GLN A 80 6.83 22.96 15.94
C GLN A 80 5.83 23.24 14.82
N ASP A 81 6.23 24.05 13.84
CA ASP A 81 5.48 24.43 12.64
C ASP A 81 4.11 25.13 12.87
N LYS A 82 3.83 25.60 14.08
CA LYS A 82 2.64 26.42 14.40
C LYS A 82 3.04 27.70 15.14
N LEU A 83 2.24 28.75 14.99
CA LEU A 83 2.50 30.06 15.60
C LEU A 83 2.58 29.94 17.14
N THR A 84 3.57 30.61 17.75
CA THR A 84 3.80 30.54 19.22
C THR A 84 2.87 31.49 19.97
N GLY A 85 2.11 31.01 20.94
CA GLY A 85 1.23 31.84 21.77
C GLY A 85 2.00 32.82 22.64
N THR A 86 1.52 34.07 22.71
CA THR A 86 2.13 35.15 23.51
C THR A 86 1.06 35.96 24.26
N VAL A 87 1.46 36.77 25.24
CA VAL A 87 0.55 37.53 26.11
C VAL A 87 -0.35 38.57 25.39
N VAL A 88 -0.09 38.86 24.11
CA VAL A 88 -0.99 39.69 23.27
C VAL A 88 -2.21 38.93 22.74
N GLU A 89 -2.19 37.60 22.76
CA GLU A 89 -3.33 36.73 22.38
C GLU A 89 -4.38 36.70 23.52
N LYS A 90 -5.06 37.84 23.74
CA LYS A 90 -6.06 38.04 24.79
C LYS A 90 -7.37 38.68 24.28
N GLN A 91 -7.67 38.51 23.00
CA GLN A 91 -8.92 38.96 22.37
C GLN A 91 -9.90 37.79 22.25
N VAL A 92 -11.20 38.07 22.22
CA VAL A 92 -12.24 37.03 22.11
C VAL A 92 -12.01 36.07 20.91
N PRO A 93 -11.60 36.52 19.71
CA PRO A 93 -11.31 35.62 18.58
C PRO A 93 -10.11 34.67 18.77
N ASN A 94 -9.31 34.81 19.83
CA ASN A 94 -8.26 33.85 20.18
C ASN A 94 -8.80 32.56 20.81
N PHE A 95 -10.09 32.50 21.15
CA PHE A 95 -10.68 31.40 21.92
C PHE A 95 -11.96 30.91 21.23
N ILE A 96 -11.92 29.72 20.64
CA ILE A 96 -13.05 29.11 19.93
C ILE A 96 -13.58 27.97 20.78
N PHE A 97 -14.74 28.14 21.43
CA PHE A 97 -15.37 27.09 22.24
C PHE A 97 -16.28 26.20 21.40
N ASP A 98 -16.18 24.89 21.63
CA ASP A 98 -16.77 23.84 20.80
C ASP A 98 -18.32 23.77 20.96
N ASP A 99 -18.89 24.47 21.97
CA ASP A 99 -20.32 24.53 22.32
C ASP A 99 -20.98 25.90 22.12
N GLY A 100 -20.24 26.89 21.59
CA GLY A 100 -20.75 28.26 21.38
C GLY A 100 -20.72 29.18 22.59
N PHE A 101 -20.01 28.82 23.67
CA PHE A 101 -19.66 29.76 24.75
C PHE A 101 -18.79 30.91 24.22
N VAL A 102 -19.06 32.15 24.67
CA VAL A 102 -18.34 33.36 24.25
C VAL A 102 -17.80 34.10 25.47
N LEU A 103 -16.55 34.57 25.38
CA LEU A 103 -15.93 35.41 26.42
C LEU A 103 -16.37 36.87 26.24
N ASN A 104 -16.89 37.47 27.32
CA ASN A 104 -17.44 38.82 27.34
C ASN A 104 -16.42 39.85 27.85
N THR A 105 -15.62 39.48 28.85
CA THR A 105 -14.56 40.32 29.42
C THR A 105 -13.34 39.47 29.77
N LEU A 106 -12.15 39.96 29.40
CA LEU A 106 -10.87 39.33 29.67
C LEU A 106 -9.97 40.28 30.46
N THR A 107 -9.02 39.73 31.21
CA THR A 107 -8.06 40.50 32.02
C THR A 107 -6.64 40.35 31.47
N GLU A 108 -5.64 40.12 32.31
CA GLU A 108 -4.25 39.91 31.92
C GLU A 108 -3.81 38.47 32.18
N TRP A 109 -3.03 37.91 31.25
CA TRP A 109 -2.48 36.56 31.38
C TRP A 109 -1.69 36.39 32.67
N GLN A 110 -1.81 35.23 33.30
CA GLN A 110 -1.09 34.82 34.50
C GLN A 110 -0.26 33.58 34.21
N LYS A 111 0.88 33.40 34.91
CA LYS A 111 1.84 32.30 34.69
C LYS A 111 2.33 32.17 33.23
N PHE A 112 2.60 33.29 32.56
CA PHE A 112 3.32 33.31 31.28
C PHE A 112 4.84 33.11 31.50
N GLY A 113 5.56 32.84 30.42
CA GLY A 113 7.00 32.59 30.42
C GLY A 113 7.82 33.83 30.10
N ASN A 114 8.98 33.96 30.76
CA ASN A 114 9.89 35.11 30.61
C ASN A 114 10.67 35.14 29.28
N VAL A 115 10.48 34.13 28.41
CA VAL A 115 11.05 34.12 27.05
C VAL A 115 10.23 35.07 26.19
N LYS A 116 10.90 35.88 25.36
CA LYS A 116 10.25 36.84 24.46
C LYS A 116 10.32 36.40 23.01
N VAL A 117 9.19 36.51 22.32
CA VAL A 117 9.03 36.30 20.88
C VAL A 117 8.47 37.61 20.30
N GLN A 118 9.23 38.27 19.43
CA GLN A 118 8.95 39.64 18.96
C GLN A 118 8.62 40.59 20.14
N ASP A 119 9.52 40.65 21.14
CA ASP A 119 9.40 41.39 22.42
C ASP A 119 8.23 41.00 23.35
N ASN A 120 7.25 40.21 22.90
CA ASN A 120 6.11 39.73 23.69
C ASN A 120 6.45 38.46 24.48
N GLU A 121 5.99 38.37 25.72
CA GLU A 121 6.21 37.20 26.58
C GLU A 121 5.37 36.00 26.12
N VAL A 122 5.94 34.79 26.17
CA VAL A 122 5.29 33.56 25.67
C VAL A 122 4.27 32.98 26.64
N LEU A 123 3.22 32.35 26.12
CA LEU A 123 2.28 31.57 26.93
C LEU A 123 2.82 30.15 27.13
N LEU A 124 2.48 29.55 28.28
CA LEU A 124 2.84 28.21 28.70
C LEU A 124 1.59 27.35 28.91
N LYS A 125 1.73 26.02 29.01
CA LYS A 125 0.62 25.13 29.43
C LYS A 125 0.03 25.56 30.77
N ASP A 126 0.86 26.02 31.71
CA ASP A 126 0.41 26.46 33.03
C ASP A 126 -0.17 27.90 33.03
N SER A 127 -0.15 28.61 31.89
CA SER A 127 -0.74 29.95 31.76
C SER A 127 -2.27 29.92 31.81
N PHE A 128 -2.87 30.97 32.39
CA PHE A 128 -4.32 31.14 32.41
C PHE A 128 -4.74 32.61 32.28
N LEU A 129 -5.90 32.84 31.70
CA LEU A 129 -6.48 34.18 31.49
C LEU A 129 -7.82 34.30 32.23
N PRO A 130 -7.89 35.03 33.37
CA PRO A 130 -9.14 35.26 34.09
C PRO A 130 -10.11 36.11 33.27
N GLY A 131 -11.40 35.78 33.35
CA GLY A 131 -12.45 36.48 32.60
C GLY A 131 -13.87 36.08 32.98
N VAL A 132 -14.83 36.58 32.21
CA VAL A 132 -16.26 36.28 32.31
C VAL A 132 -16.78 35.98 30.91
N GLY A 133 -17.62 34.96 30.76
CA GLY A 133 -18.25 34.58 29.49
C GLY A 133 -19.67 34.06 29.66
N SER A 134 -20.32 33.70 28.56
CA SER A 134 -21.70 33.17 28.54
C SER A 134 -21.98 32.46 27.22
N ILE A 135 -22.87 31.47 27.22
CA ILE A 135 -23.60 31.10 25.99
C ILE A 135 -24.62 32.23 25.72
N PRO A 136 -24.81 32.70 24.47
CA PRO A 136 -25.78 33.75 24.16
C PRO A 136 -27.19 33.44 24.68
N GLY A 137 -27.68 34.25 25.63
CA GLY A 137 -28.98 34.06 26.29
C GLY A 137 -28.93 33.41 27.68
N THR A 138 -27.76 32.98 28.17
CA THR A 138 -27.59 32.47 29.55
C THR A 138 -27.00 33.54 30.49
N PRO A 139 -27.12 33.38 31.83
CA PRO A 139 -26.37 34.20 32.78
C PRO A 139 -24.85 34.10 32.54
N PRO A 140 -24.06 35.16 32.81
CA PRO A 140 -22.60 35.10 32.68
C PRO A 140 -21.92 34.30 33.79
N GLU A 141 -20.94 33.48 33.40
CA GLU A 141 -20.04 32.74 34.29
C GLU A 141 -18.70 33.45 34.44
N SER A 142 -18.26 33.64 35.68
CA SER A 142 -16.88 34.04 35.99
C SER A 142 -15.97 32.82 36.05
N GLY A 143 -14.74 32.95 35.57
CA GLY A 143 -13.80 31.84 35.49
C GLY A 143 -12.45 32.25 34.92
N LYS A 144 -11.79 31.31 34.26
CA LYS A 144 -10.51 31.52 33.56
C LYS A 144 -10.39 30.57 32.38
N VAL A 145 -9.76 31.04 31.31
CA VAL A 145 -9.26 30.18 30.23
C VAL A 145 -8.00 29.48 30.77
N GLU A 146 -7.96 28.15 30.69
CA GLU A 146 -6.80 27.33 31.03
C GLU A 146 -6.46 26.39 29.86
N PHE A 147 -5.18 26.18 29.58
CA PHE A 147 -4.75 25.16 28.62
C PHE A 147 -4.90 23.75 29.21
N SER A 148 -5.57 22.85 28.49
CA SER A 148 -5.60 21.41 28.80
C SER A 148 -4.40 20.69 28.17
N ASN A 149 -3.91 21.19 27.03
CA ASN A 149 -2.60 20.88 26.47
C ASN A 149 -1.95 22.13 25.86
N SER A 150 -0.64 22.10 25.65
CA SER A 150 0.13 23.20 25.03
C SER A 150 0.02 23.25 23.50
N GLY A 151 -0.69 22.33 22.86
CA GLY A 151 -0.71 22.17 21.40
C GLY A 151 0.56 21.57 20.80
N GLN A 152 1.68 21.55 21.54
CA GLN A 152 2.93 20.87 21.17
C GLN A 152 2.79 19.35 21.15
N VAL A 153 3.53 18.70 20.26
CA VAL A 153 3.82 17.27 20.33
C VAL A 153 5.16 17.12 21.05
N ASN A 154 5.24 16.33 22.13
CA ASN A 154 6.49 16.21 22.90
C ASN A 154 7.52 15.32 22.16
N ILE A 155 8.11 15.90 21.12
CA ILE A 155 9.27 15.41 20.37
C ILE A 155 10.40 16.40 20.67
N PRO A 156 11.47 16.00 21.37
CA PRO A 156 12.59 16.88 21.60
C PRO A 156 13.36 17.14 20.30
N GLU A 157 13.36 18.38 19.84
CA GLU A 157 14.29 18.85 18.81
C GLU A 157 15.73 18.66 19.30
N LYS A 158 16.67 18.43 18.36
CA LYS A 158 18.07 18.10 18.69
C LYS A 158 18.76 19.23 19.45
N ILE A 159 18.90 19.09 20.76
CA ILE A 159 19.67 20.01 21.60
C ILE A 159 21.15 19.94 21.22
N VAL A 160 21.69 21.00 20.64
CA VAL A 160 23.14 21.17 20.41
C VAL A 160 23.80 21.68 21.69
N THR A 161 24.21 20.75 22.56
CA THR A 161 24.77 21.07 23.88
C THR A 161 26.23 21.53 23.83
N ASN A 162 26.47 22.80 23.49
CA ASN A 162 27.73 23.47 23.78
C ASN A 162 27.65 24.19 25.14
N GLY A 163 28.48 23.80 26.11
CA GLY A 163 28.86 24.67 27.23
C GLY A 163 28.46 24.27 28.67
N ALA A 164 27.78 23.15 28.91
CA ALA A 164 27.48 22.68 30.27
C ALA A 164 27.69 21.15 30.41
N PRO A 165 28.24 20.66 31.55
CA PRO A 165 28.38 19.23 31.80
C PRO A 165 27.02 18.62 32.14
N VAL A 166 26.34 18.12 31.11
CA VAL A 166 25.14 17.27 31.27
C VAL A 166 25.53 16.04 32.10
N PRO A 167 24.81 15.68 33.18
CA PRO A 167 25.02 14.41 33.86
C PRO A 167 24.75 13.29 32.86
N GLU A 168 25.72 12.40 32.63
CA GLU A 168 25.63 11.37 31.59
C GLU A 168 24.31 10.59 31.67
N GLN A 169 23.38 10.89 30.75
CA GLN A 169 22.42 9.89 30.32
C GLN A 169 23.26 8.76 29.72
N LYS A 170 23.37 7.66 30.46
CA LYS A 170 23.98 6.44 29.93
C LYS A 170 23.14 6.01 28.74
N ASP A 171 23.70 6.19 27.56
CA ASP A 171 23.13 5.69 26.31
C ASP A 171 22.70 4.24 26.50
N ALA A 172 21.46 3.92 26.11
CA ALA A 172 21.00 2.55 26.02
C ALA A 172 21.91 1.80 25.04
N ILE A 173 22.75 0.90 25.55
CA ILE A 173 23.74 0.18 24.73
C ILE A 173 23.03 -0.96 24.00
N ILE A 174 22.28 -0.61 22.96
CA ILE A 174 21.59 -1.55 22.08
C ILE A 174 22.63 -2.43 21.37
N ASN A 175 22.52 -3.75 21.59
CA ASN A 175 23.51 -4.73 21.13
C ASN A 175 23.11 -5.42 19.81
N PHE A 176 21.88 -5.19 19.35
CA PHE A 176 21.32 -5.71 18.12
C PHE A 176 20.07 -4.93 17.70
N ILE A 177 19.74 -4.89 16.41
CA ILE A 177 18.55 -4.24 15.85
C ILE A 177 17.74 -5.27 15.05
N VAL A 178 16.40 -5.15 15.09
CA VAL A 178 15.45 -6.08 14.48
C VAL A 178 14.71 -5.41 13.32
N TYR A 179 14.79 -6.02 12.14
CA TYR A 179 14.14 -5.58 10.92
C TYR A 179 13.18 -6.68 10.43
N PRO A 180 11.85 -6.51 10.61
CA PRO A 180 10.85 -7.40 10.03
C PRO A 180 10.88 -7.35 8.51
N ARG A 181 10.70 -8.50 7.84
CA ARG A 181 10.78 -8.63 6.37
C ARG A 181 9.94 -9.77 5.80
N ILE A 182 9.73 -9.73 4.49
CA ILE A 182 9.17 -10.84 3.70
C ILE A 182 10.12 -12.04 3.71
N TRP A 183 9.56 -13.25 3.65
CA TRP A 183 10.34 -14.49 3.64
C TRP A 183 10.64 -14.98 2.21
N ASN A 184 11.89 -14.79 1.78
CA ASN A 184 12.34 -15.03 0.41
C ASN A 184 12.17 -16.48 -0.08
N ASP A 185 12.43 -17.48 0.78
CA ASP A 185 12.38 -18.90 0.38
C ASP A 185 10.96 -19.45 0.23
N PHE A 186 9.93 -18.68 0.61
CA PHE A 186 8.53 -19.04 0.39
C PHE A 186 7.77 -17.84 -0.18
N PRO A 187 7.82 -17.59 -1.51
CA PRO A 187 7.06 -16.51 -2.17
C PRO A 187 5.53 -16.56 -1.94
N ALA A 188 5.03 -17.69 -1.46
CA ALA A 188 3.64 -17.90 -1.03
C ALA A 188 3.35 -17.44 0.43
N ALA A 189 4.34 -17.00 1.21
CA ALA A 189 4.12 -16.18 2.42
C ALA A 189 4.01 -14.69 2.07
N SER A 190 4.52 -14.27 0.90
CA SER A 190 4.59 -12.88 0.43
C SER A 190 3.24 -12.31 -0.05
N ASN A 191 2.12 -12.97 0.25
CA ASN A 191 0.83 -12.73 -0.39
C ASN A 191 0.15 -11.40 0.01
N TYR A 192 0.61 -10.72 1.07
CA TYR A 192 -0.17 -9.69 1.77
C TYR A 192 0.62 -8.41 2.04
N GLY A 193 0.27 -7.34 1.30
CA GLY A 193 0.50 -5.93 1.62
C GLY A 193 1.63 -5.61 2.60
N PHE A 194 2.87 -6.00 2.27
CA PHE A 194 4.06 -5.70 3.05
C PHE A 194 4.95 -4.78 2.22
N ASP A 195 4.82 -3.47 2.44
CA ASP A 195 5.84 -2.51 1.98
C ASP A 195 6.84 -2.30 3.11
N TRP A 196 8.09 -2.14 2.73
CA TRP A 196 9.23 -2.34 3.61
C TRP A 196 10.15 -1.14 3.59
N ASN A 197 10.70 -0.88 4.79
CA ASN A 197 11.93 -0.16 5.06
C ASN A 197 12.94 -0.17 3.89
N ARG A 198 13.61 0.97 3.71
CA ARG A 198 14.67 1.24 2.74
C ARG A 198 15.89 1.92 3.36
N ASP A 199 15.94 2.10 4.69
CA ASP A 199 17.27 1.96 5.30
C ASP A 199 17.72 0.51 5.10
N HIS A 200 19.02 0.35 4.89
CA HIS A 200 19.65 -0.95 4.83
C HIS A 200 19.22 -1.86 3.66
N ASP A 201 18.60 -1.32 2.60
CA ASP A 201 18.43 -2.00 1.28
C ASP A 201 19.77 -2.55 0.71
N ASP A 202 20.90 -1.95 1.08
CA ASP A 202 22.27 -2.36 0.76
C ASP A 202 22.79 -3.53 1.64
N ILE A 203 22.22 -3.70 2.84
CA ILE A 203 22.58 -4.73 3.82
C ILE A 203 21.61 -5.94 3.73
N LEU A 204 20.40 -5.69 3.24
CA LEU A 204 19.25 -6.59 3.13
C LEU A 204 19.04 -7.00 1.66
N SER A 205 19.67 -8.10 1.25
CA SER A 205 19.69 -8.61 -0.14
C SER A 205 18.35 -9.19 -0.66
N LEU A 206 17.28 -8.41 -0.55
CA LEU A 206 15.93 -8.68 -1.06
C LEU A 206 15.49 -7.69 -2.15
N ARG A 207 16.30 -6.65 -2.42
CA ARG A 207 16.17 -5.75 -3.58
C ARG A 207 17.43 -5.77 -4.43
N THR A 208 17.32 -5.26 -5.65
CA THR A 208 18.46 -5.10 -6.57
C THR A 208 19.01 -3.66 -6.62
N LYS A 209 18.43 -2.74 -5.84
CA LYS A 209 18.66 -1.29 -5.87
C LYS A 209 18.68 -0.74 -4.44
N SER A 210 19.57 0.20 -4.14
CA SER A 210 19.58 0.91 -2.85
C SER A 210 18.58 2.07 -2.81
N LYS A 211 18.26 2.59 -1.62
CA LYS A 211 17.47 3.83 -1.47
C LYS A 211 18.05 4.99 -2.29
N SER A 212 19.37 5.16 -2.29
CA SER A 212 20.07 6.16 -3.10
C SER A 212 19.81 5.96 -4.59
N ASP A 213 19.94 4.74 -5.11
CA ASP A 213 19.65 4.45 -6.52
C ASP A 213 18.19 4.78 -6.87
N ILE A 214 17.24 4.40 -6.02
CA ILE A 214 15.81 4.65 -6.25
C ILE A 214 15.50 6.15 -6.24
N LEU A 215 16.10 6.92 -5.33
CA LEU A 215 15.93 8.37 -5.26
C LEU A 215 16.59 9.09 -6.43
N ASP A 216 17.80 8.70 -6.82
CA ASP A 216 18.55 9.37 -7.91
C ASP A 216 18.08 8.96 -9.30
N ASN A 217 17.35 7.85 -9.42
CA ASN A 217 16.60 7.49 -10.62
C ASN A 217 15.12 7.92 -10.58
N CYS A 218 14.66 8.65 -9.55
CA CYS A 218 13.32 9.26 -9.54
C CYS A 218 13.29 10.49 -10.46
N THR A 219 12.62 10.38 -11.60
CA THR A 219 12.65 11.35 -12.71
C THR A 219 11.55 12.41 -12.62
N GLN A 220 10.46 12.13 -11.89
CA GLN A 220 9.33 13.06 -11.74
C GLN A 220 8.75 12.99 -10.33
N ASN A 221 8.46 14.16 -9.74
CA ASN A 221 7.90 14.31 -8.39
C ASN A 221 8.76 13.69 -7.25
N LYS A 222 10.09 13.72 -7.38
CA LYS A 222 11.06 13.24 -6.36
C LYS A 222 10.79 13.78 -4.95
N VAL A 223 10.50 15.08 -4.80
CA VAL A 223 10.20 15.69 -3.49
C VAL A 223 8.98 15.05 -2.82
N LEU A 224 7.88 14.84 -3.56
CA LEU A 224 6.68 14.16 -3.05
C LEU A 224 6.94 12.69 -2.66
N PHE A 225 7.86 12.03 -3.38
CA PHE A 225 8.29 10.67 -3.05
C PHE A 225 9.16 10.66 -1.78
N GLU A 226 10.09 11.60 -1.64
CA GLU A 226 10.94 11.78 -0.46
C GLU A 226 10.12 12.14 0.78
N GLU A 227 9.20 13.10 0.70
CA GLU A 227 8.28 13.47 1.78
C GLU A 227 7.48 12.26 2.29
N LYS A 228 6.86 11.50 1.37
CA LYS A 228 6.14 10.27 1.71
C LYS A 228 7.06 9.26 2.40
N TYR A 229 8.26 9.06 1.88
CA TYR A 229 9.21 8.09 2.43
C TYR A 229 9.68 8.49 3.84
N GLU A 230 10.15 9.73 4.00
CA GLU A 230 10.69 10.27 5.25
C GLU A 230 9.63 10.43 6.35
N SER A 231 8.34 10.56 6.00
CA SER A 231 7.23 10.68 6.96
C SER A 231 7.10 9.52 7.95
N SER A 232 7.66 8.35 7.61
CA SER A 232 7.63 7.13 8.44
C SER A 232 8.76 7.05 9.49
N LYS A 233 9.78 7.91 9.36
CA LYS A 233 11.07 7.78 10.04
C LYS A 233 10.98 7.96 11.56
N ILE A 234 11.57 7.01 12.29
CA ILE A 234 11.87 7.13 13.72
C ILE A 234 13.38 7.03 13.98
N ASN A 235 13.80 7.13 15.25
CA ASN A 235 15.19 6.89 15.65
C ASN A 235 15.27 5.62 16.51
N ILE A 236 16.22 4.73 16.20
CA ILE A 236 16.60 3.57 17.02
C ILE A 236 18.12 3.55 17.11
N ASN A 237 18.68 3.42 18.32
CA ASN A 237 20.13 3.42 18.57
C ASN A 237 20.91 4.61 17.94
N LYS A 238 20.30 5.81 17.90
CA LYS A 238 20.80 7.02 17.22
C LYS A 238 20.89 6.93 15.68
N SER A 239 20.52 5.80 15.08
CA SER A 239 20.27 5.64 13.65
C SER A 239 18.84 6.03 13.29
N ASN A 240 18.63 6.44 12.03
CA ASN A 240 17.29 6.49 11.44
C ASN A 240 16.77 5.04 11.29
N TYR A 241 15.47 4.85 11.46
CA TYR A 241 14.78 3.57 11.23
C TYR A 241 13.42 3.85 10.58
N TYR A 242 13.14 3.32 9.39
CA TYR A 242 11.83 3.46 8.73
C TYR A 242 11.00 2.16 8.91
N PRO A 243 9.92 2.14 9.71
CA PRO A 243 9.20 0.91 9.99
C PRO A 243 8.56 0.28 8.75
N PRO A 244 8.67 -1.05 8.54
CA PRO A 244 7.81 -1.76 7.59
C PRO A 244 6.32 -1.59 7.92
N TYR A 245 5.50 -1.67 6.89
CA TYR A 245 4.05 -1.75 6.95
C TYR A 245 3.59 -3.17 6.65
N LEU A 246 2.58 -3.67 7.36
CA LEU A 246 1.86 -4.89 7.04
C LEU A 246 0.35 -4.63 7.07
N TYR A 247 -0.35 -4.82 5.96
CA TYR A 247 -1.81 -4.74 5.95
C TYR A 247 -2.46 -6.02 6.49
N MET A 248 -3.31 -5.89 7.51
CA MET A 248 -4.05 -7.01 8.10
C MET A 248 -5.53 -6.73 8.30
N PHE A 249 -6.31 -7.81 8.34
CA PHE A 249 -7.74 -7.83 8.57
C PHE A 249 -8.13 -9.08 9.36
N LYS A 250 -9.29 -9.05 10.02
CA LYS A 250 -9.85 -10.17 10.77
C LYS A 250 -9.98 -11.42 9.89
N ASN A 251 -9.71 -12.59 10.47
CA ASN A 251 -9.84 -13.90 9.81
C ASN A 251 -9.02 -14.01 8.51
N HIS A 252 -7.84 -13.39 8.51
CA HIS A 252 -6.95 -13.26 7.37
C HIS A 252 -6.79 -14.55 6.53
N SER A 253 -6.32 -15.62 7.17
CA SER A 253 -6.06 -16.92 6.55
C SER A 253 -7.31 -17.67 6.07
N GLU A 254 -8.51 -17.36 6.56
CA GLU A 254 -9.75 -17.95 6.04
C GLU A 254 -10.04 -17.46 4.62
N VAL A 255 -9.79 -16.17 4.35
CA VAL A 255 -9.93 -15.57 3.03
C VAL A 255 -8.79 -16.03 2.12
N THR A 256 -7.57 -15.98 2.61
CA THR A 256 -6.34 -16.01 1.80
C THR A 256 -5.59 -17.34 1.81
N LYS A 257 -6.08 -18.31 2.57
CA LYS A 257 -5.60 -19.71 2.71
C LYS A 257 -4.23 -19.91 3.35
N LEU A 258 -3.51 -18.85 3.70
CA LEU A 258 -2.21 -18.94 4.38
C LEU A 258 -2.12 -17.96 5.56
N GLU A 259 -1.40 -18.38 6.60
CA GLU A 259 -1.12 -17.58 7.79
C GLU A 259 0.02 -16.60 7.53
N VAL A 260 -0.01 -15.44 8.20
CA VAL A 260 1.07 -14.46 8.05
C VAL A 260 2.25 -14.86 8.93
N VAL A 261 3.30 -15.39 8.30
CA VAL A 261 4.60 -15.63 8.93
C VAL A 261 5.63 -14.70 8.32
N LEU A 262 6.04 -13.69 9.08
CA LEU A 262 7.15 -12.81 8.75
C LEU A 262 8.49 -13.39 9.19
N ASN A 263 9.53 -12.83 8.58
CA ASN A 263 10.91 -13.12 8.87
C ASN A 263 11.51 -11.95 9.64
N LEU A 264 12.29 -12.20 10.70
CA LEU A 264 13.04 -11.14 11.40
C LEU A 264 14.52 -11.26 11.06
N TYR A 265 15.06 -10.17 10.52
CA TYR A 265 16.50 -10.01 10.36
C TYR A 265 17.07 -9.27 11.56
N VAL A 266 18.08 -9.85 12.19
CA VAL A 266 18.66 -9.37 13.44
C VAL A 266 20.11 -9.01 13.19
N GLU A 267 20.40 -7.72 13.14
CA GLU A 267 21.75 -7.18 12.98
C GLU A 267 22.47 -7.20 14.32
N ILE A 268 23.59 -7.91 14.43
CA ILE A 268 24.28 -8.13 15.71
C ILE A 268 25.45 -7.13 15.85
N ILE A 269 25.23 -6.08 16.64
CA ILE A 269 26.22 -5.02 16.92
C ILE A 269 27.29 -5.51 17.92
N ASN A 270 26.90 -6.29 18.94
CA ASN A 270 27.84 -6.81 19.95
C ASN A 270 27.53 -8.28 20.33
N PRO A 271 28.08 -9.26 19.59
CA PRO A 271 27.77 -10.68 19.78
C PRO A 271 27.99 -11.20 21.22
N LYS A 272 28.95 -10.63 21.97
CA LYS A 272 29.23 -11.02 23.37
C LYS A 272 28.16 -10.54 24.36
N LYS A 273 27.42 -9.48 24.04
CA LYS A 273 26.32 -8.94 24.84
C LYS A 273 24.94 -9.39 24.37
N THR A 274 24.83 -9.87 23.14
CA THR A 274 23.59 -10.45 22.60
C THR A 274 23.37 -11.91 23.01
N GLU A 275 24.42 -12.62 23.47
CA GLU A 275 24.28 -13.99 24.01
C GLU A 275 23.30 -14.01 25.22
N LYS A 276 22.20 -14.76 25.10
CA LYS A 276 21.09 -14.88 26.07
C LYS A 276 20.21 -13.62 26.21
N ASN A 277 20.37 -12.62 25.36
CA ASN A 277 19.39 -11.54 25.23
C ASN A 277 18.12 -12.08 24.52
N SER A 278 17.01 -11.35 24.60
CA SER A 278 15.73 -11.80 24.03
C SER A 278 15.01 -10.71 23.25
N ILE A 279 14.23 -11.14 22.26
CA ILE A 279 13.31 -10.29 21.50
C ILE A 279 11.92 -10.44 22.13
N GLN A 280 11.46 -9.37 22.78
CA GLN A 280 10.14 -9.26 23.40
C GLN A 280 9.20 -8.41 22.55
N LEU A 281 7.91 -8.77 22.53
CA LEU A 281 6.90 -8.18 21.64
C LEU A 281 5.84 -7.39 22.42
N LYS A 282 5.61 -6.13 22.03
CA LYS A 282 4.56 -5.28 22.59
C LYS A 282 3.60 -4.78 21.50
N TYR A 283 2.35 -5.19 21.60
CA TYR A 283 1.28 -4.98 20.63
C TYR A 283 -0.09 -5.01 21.33
N ASP A 284 -1.17 -4.61 20.63
CA ASP A 284 -2.53 -4.74 21.16
C ASP A 284 -2.99 -6.22 21.14
N GLN A 285 -3.08 -6.81 22.33
CA GLN A 285 -3.48 -8.22 22.52
C GLN A 285 -4.99 -8.46 22.35
N SER A 286 -5.83 -7.42 22.28
CA SER A 286 -7.25 -7.54 21.92
C SER A 286 -7.43 -7.73 20.41
N LEU A 287 -6.57 -7.10 19.61
CA LEU A 287 -6.59 -7.15 18.15
C LEU A 287 -5.83 -8.36 17.59
N PHE A 288 -4.61 -8.60 18.09
CA PHE A 288 -3.69 -9.59 17.50
C PHE A 288 -3.30 -10.71 18.46
N ASP A 289 -2.85 -11.83 17.91
CA ASP A 289 -1.93 -12.73 18.59
C ASP A 289 -0.63 -12.82 17.78
N ILE A 290 0.51 -12.58 18.42
CA ILE A 290 1.81 -12.45 17.77
C ILE A 290 2.87 -13.17 18.59
N GLY A 291 3.69 -13.96 17.92
CA GLY A 291 4.79 -14.69 18.54
C GLY A 291 5.53 -15.59 17.55
N PHE A 292 6.38 -16.46 18.07
CA PHE A 292 7.31 -17.27 17.29
C PHE A 292 6.75 -18.68 17.07
N THR A 293 6.73 -19.14 15.82
CA THR A 293 6.25 -20.47 15.41
C THR A 293 7.40 -21.48 15.24
N LYS A 294 7.04 -22.76 15.12
CA LYS A 294 7.92 -23.87 14.73
C LYS A 294 7.35 -24.70 13.56
N ASP A 295 6.10 -24.47 13.19
CA ASP A 295 5.32 -25.27 12.22
C ASP A 295 4.59 -24.43 11.16
N GLY A 296 4.57 -23.10 11.30
CA GLY A 296 3.83 -22.17 10.45
C GLY A 296 2.33 -22.08 10.76
N LYS A 297 1.87 -22.67 11.87
CA LYS A 297 0.45 -22.86 12.20
C LYS A 297 0.11 -22.55 13.65
N THR A 298 1.08 -22.63 14.55
CA THR A 298 0.89 -22.38 15.99
C THR A 298 1.97 -21.44 16.53
N ILE A 299 1.58 -20.54 17.41
CA ILE A 299 2.50 -19.68 18.17
C ILE A 299 3.04 -20.50 19.35
N ALA A 300 4.34 -20.75 19.37
CA ALA A 300 5.02 -21.56 20.39
C ALA A 300 5.61 -20.72 21.54
N SER A 301 5.93 -19.44 21.31
CA SER A 301 6.35 -18.49 22.34
C SER A 301 6.02 -17.04 21.94
N LYS A 302 6.01 -16.11 22.91
CA LYS A 302 5.87 -14.66 22.65
C LYS A 302 7.18 -13.87 22.82
N GLU A 303 8.26 -14.60 23.08
CA GLU A 303 9.62 -14.13 23.26
C GLU A 303 10.54 -15.08 22.50
N PHE A 304 11.59 -14.55 21.88
CA PHE A 304 12.65 -15.35 21.25
C PHE A 304 13.97 -15.08 21.98
N ILE A 305 14.61 -16.13 22.50
CA ILE A 305 15.89 -16.03 23.22
C ILE A 305 17.03 -16.28 22.21
N ILE A 306 17.94 -15.33 22.08
CA ILE A 306 19.12 -15.46 21.22
C ILE A 306 20.16 -16.30 21.95
N SER A 307 20.11 -17.62 21.74
CA SER A 307 21.03 -18.56 22.36
C SER A 307 22.44 -18.47 21.75
N LYS A 308 23.42 -19.02 22.48
CA LYS A 308 24.83 -19.05 22.06
C LYS A 308 25.04 -19.85 20.77
N GLU A 309 24.24 -20.88 20.53
CA GLU A 309 24.46 -21.81 19.39
C GLU A 309 24.18 -21.15 18.03
N PHE A 310 23.35 -20.11 18.00
CA PHE A 310 23.09 -19.30 16.81
C PHE A 310 24.21 -18.28 16.54
N LEU A 311 25.03 -17.95 17.55
CA LEU A 311 26.12 -16.97 17.47
C LEU A 311 27.51 -17.62 17.36
N ASP A 312 27.64 -18.93 17.60
CA ASP A 312 28.91 -19.65 17.48
C ASP A 312 29.28 -19.88 16.01
N THR A 313 30.25 -19.09 15.53
CA THR A 313 30.70 -19.15 14.14
C THR A 313 31.61 -20.34 13.81
N LYS A 314 31.64 -21.38 14.67
CA LYS A 314 32.23 -22.70 14.40
C LYS A 314 31.16 -23.79 14.21
N ASN A 315 29.88 -23.45 14.33
CA ASN A 315 28.78 -24.39 14.19
C ASN A 315 28.23 -24.39 12.75
N ASP A 316 28.79 -25.26 11.91
CA ASP A 316 28.43 -25.38 10.48
C ASP A 316 26.93 -25.69 10.24
N ALA A 317 26.19 -26.13 11.26
CA ALA A 317 24.76 -26.44 11.16
C ALA A 317 23.89 -25.23 10.78
N TYR A 318 24.27 -24.01 11.18
CA TYR A 318 23.50 -22.78 10.96
C TYR A 318 24.12 -21.88 9.87
N PHE A 319 25.09 -22.38 9.10
CA PHE A 319 26.05 -21.55 8.36
C PHE A 319 25.90 -21.66 6.84
N ASN A 320 25.55 -20.54 6.17
CA ASN A 320 25.58 -20.36 4.71
C ASN A 320 25.13 -21.56 3.83
N GLN A 321 24.10 -22.29 4.25
CA GLN A 321 23.35 -23.19 3.38
C GLN A 321 22.21 -22.39 2.72
N PRO A 322 22.10 -22.34 1.39
CA PRO A 322 20.85 -21.94 0.75
C PRO A 322 19.74 -22.89 1.20
N ARG A 323 18.56 -22.37 1.57
CA ARG A 323 17.39 -23.24 1.81
C ARG A 323 16.89 -23.87 0.51
N GLN A 324 17.28 -23.31 -0.63
CA GLN A 324 17.07 -23.84 -1.97
C GLN A 324 17.96 -25.07 -2.27
N PHE A 325 17.30 -26.20 -2.50
CA PHE A 325 17.73 -27.33 -3.35
C PHE A 325 19.18 -27.83 -3.18
N ARG A 326 19.44 -28.54 -2.08
CA ARG A 326 20.44 -29.62 -2.14
C ARG A 326 19.98 -30.61 -3.21
N LYS A 327 20.81 -30.86 -4.24
CA LYS A 327 20.56 -31.91 -5.22
C LYS A 327 21.17 -33.23 -4.74
N ASP A 328 20.48 -34.34 -4.99
CA ASP A 328 21.04 -35.68 -4.78
C ASP A 328 22.07 -36.06 -5.86
N LYS A 329 22.62 -37.28 -5.76
CA LYS A 329 23.60 -37.78 -6.73
C LYS A 329 23.04 -38.00 -8.15
N SER A 330 21.73 -37.91 -8.34
CA SER A 330 21.05 -37.94 -9.65
C SER A 330 20.68 -36.54 -10.17
N GLY A 331 20.94 -35.48 -9.39
CA GLY A 331 20.59 -34.10 -9.72
C GLY A 331 19.18 -33.68 -9.29
N LYS A 332 18.41 -34.58 -8.65
CA LYS A 332 17.05 -34.29 -8.18
C LYS A 332 17.08 -33.44 -6.90
N PRO A 333 16.24 -32.41 -6.73
CA PRO A 333 16.14 -31.67 -5.48
C PRO A 333 15.74 -32.57 -4.29
N ILE A 334 16.39 -32.34 -3.15
CA ILE A 334 16.08 -32.91 -1.85
C ILE A 334 15.49 -31.79 -0.99
N SER A 335 14.41 -32.08 -0.26
CA SER A 335 13.86 -31.18 0.76
C SER A 335 14.93 -30.81 1.81
N PRO A 336 14.91 -29.58 2.37
CA PRO A 336 15.83 -29.17 3.42
C PRO A 336 15.80 -30.10 4.64
N LYS A 337 16.96 -30.24 5.31
CA LYS A 337 17.07 -30.97 6.58
C LYS A 337 16.67 -30.13 7.80
N MET A 338 16.80 -28.81 7.70
CA MET A 338 16.28 -27.85 8.66
C MET A 338 14.80 -27.62 8.36
N THR A 339 13.97 -27.48 9.38
CA THR A 339 12.63 -26.94 9.19
C THR A 339 12.72 -25.52 8.65
N ALA A 340 11.72 -25.11 7.88
CA ALA A 340 11.72 -23.84 7.19
C ALA A 340 11.76 -22.61 8.15
N TYR A 341 11.45 -22.84 9.43
CA TYR A 341 11.33 -21.89 10.53
C TYR A 341 12.58 -21.83 11.45
N GLU A 342 13.64 -22.57 11.16
CA GLU A 342 14.87 -22.57 11.98
C GLU A 342 15.73 -21.29 11.79
N PRO A 343 16.40 -20.81 12.85
CA PRO A 343 17.34 -19.69 12.75
C PRO A 343 18.53 -19.97 11.83
N GLN A 344 19.04 -18.93 11.16
CA GLN A 344 20.19 -19.03 10.26
C GLN A 344 21.18 -17.88 10.48
N LEU A 345 22.48 -18.19 10.58
CA LEU A 345 23.53 -17.19 10.74
C LEU A 345 24.18 -16.86 9.39
N ILE A 346 24.24 -15.58 9.08
CA ILE A 346 24.83 -15.02 7.88
C ILE A 346 26.03 -14.15 8.28
N LYS A 347 27.14 -14.29 7.56
CA LYS A 347 28.28 -13.35 7.60
C LYS A 347 28.41 -12.64 6.27
N ASP A 348 28.46 -11.32 6.33
CA ASP A 348 28.56 -10.46 5.15
C ASP A 348 29.26 -9.14 5.54
N GLY A 349 30.15 -8.64 4.69
CA GLY A 349 30.98 -7.45 4.95
C GLY A 349 31.86 -7.45 6.21
N GLY A 350 31.88 -8.54 6.99
CA GLY A 350 32.46 -8.60 8.34
C GLY A 350 31.44 -8.39 9.47
N SER A 351 30.19 -8.03 9.15
CA SER A 351 29.07 -8.00 10.09
C SER A 351 28.54 -9.40 10.40
N MET A 352 27.83 -9.52 11.54
CA MET A 352 27.14 -10.74 11.97
C MET A 352 25.62 -10.49 11.91
N LYS A 353 24.92 -11.33 11.15
CA LYS A 353 23.49 -11.18 10.83
C LYS A 353 22.77 -12.49 11.17
N LEU A 354 21.69 -12.44 11.96
CA LEU A 354 20.90 -13.62 12.35
C LEU A 354 19.49 -13.52 11.76
N GLU A 355 19.03 -14.55 11.08
CA GLU A 355 17.74 -14.60 10.40
C GLU A 355 16.77 -15.56 11.11
N LEU A 356 15.58 -15.08 11.45
CA LEU A 356 14.55 -15.78 12.22
C LEU A 356 13.23 -15.81 11.42
N SER A 357 13.05 -16.83 10.59
CA SER A 357 11.95 -16.88 9.61
C SER A 357 10.62 -17.39 10.18
N ASN A 358 10.25 -16.95 11.39
CA ASN A 358 9.21 -17.59 12.19
C ASN A 358 8.34 -16.66 13.06
N LEU A 359 8.23 -15.37 12.75
CA LEU A 359 7.30 -14.46 13.44
C LEU A 359 5.88 -14.62 12.86
N MET A 360 5.02 -15.37 13.54
CA MET A 360 3.62 -15.56 13.16
C MET A 360 2.73 -14.43 13.71
N ILE A 361 1.81 -13.93 12.89
CA ILE A 361 0.93 -12.80 13.18
C ILE A 361 -0.52 -13.16 12.83
N ILE A 362 -1.40 -13.24 13.84
CA ILE A 362 -2.81 -13.61 13.70
C ILE A 362 -3.69 -12.40 14.04
N CYS A 363 -4.56 -11.99 13.11
CA CYS A 363 -5.48 -10.86 13.31
C CYS A 363 -6.88 -11.34 13.71
N LYS A 364 -7.27 -11.12 14.96
CA LYS A 364 -8.48 -11.68 15.60
C LYS A 364 -9.70 -10.77 15.46
N ASN A 365 -9.48 -9.46 15.37
CA ASN A 365 -10.52 -8.43 15.33
C ASN A 365 -10.23 -7.37 14.28
N THR A 366 -11.28 -6.66 13.86
CA THR A 366 -11.19 -5.50 12.97
C THR A 366 -10.72 -4.27 13.73
N PHE A 367 -10.02 -3.36 13.05
CA PHE A 367 -9.44 -2.14 13.61
C PHE A 367 -9.40 -1.05 12.52
N ASP A 368 -9.36 0.21 12.93
CA ASP A 368 -9.57 1.39 12.06
C ASP A 368 -8.32 2.29 11.90
N LYS A 369 -7.25 2.00 12.65
CA LYS A 369 -6.05 2.83 12.79
C LYS A 369 -4.79 1.97 12.85
N ASP A 370 -3.69 2.45 12.30
CA ASP A 370 -2.36 1.82 12.35
C ASP A 370 -1.97 1.34 13.76
N GLN A 371 -1.51 0.09 13.86
CA GLN A 371 -1.19 -0.61 15.10
C GLN A 371 0.31 -0.93 15.21
N PRO A 372 1.05 -0.33 16.16
CA PRO A 372 2.48 -0.58 16.31
C PRO A 372 2.78 -1.88 17.06
N VAL A 373 3.54 -2.78 16.43
CA VAL A 373 4.19 -3.93 17.06
C VAL A 373 5.64 -3.55 17.34
N LYS A 374 5.92 -3.24 18.61
CA LYS A 374 7.25 -2.81 19.08
C LYS A 374 8.07 -4.01 19.54
N PHE A 375 9.31 -4.07 19.08
CA PHE A 375 10.29 -5.07 19.47
C PHE A 375 11.22 -4.49 20.53
N PHE A 376 11.39 -5.20 21.64
CA PHE A 376 12.20 -4.79 22.79
C PHE A 376 13.29 -5.83 23.09
N ASP A 377 14.43 -5.38 23.61
CA ASP A 377 15.47 -6.27 24.16
C ASP A 377 15.17 -6.65 25.63
N SER A 378 16.00 -7.50 26.24
CA SER A 378 15.85 -7.91 27.64
C SER A 378 16.06 -6.79 28.67
N GLU A 379 16.55 -5.61 28.25
CA GLU A 379 16.67 -4.40 29.07
C GLU A 379 15.49 -3.42 28.82
N ASN A 380 14.52 -3.81 28.00
CA ASN A 380 13.36 -3.00 27.56
C ASN A 380 13.79 -1.75 26.74
N ASN A 381 14.90 -1.82 26.00
CA ASN A 381 15.25 -0.85 24.96
C ASN A 381 14.46 -1.16 23.67
N LEU A 382 14.00 -0.14 22.94
CA LEU A 382 13.36 -0.34 21.64
C LEU A 382 14.41 -0.74 20.59
N ILE A 383 14.23 -1.90 19.97
CA ILE A 383 15.17 -2.48 18.98
C ILE A 383 14.54 -2.70 17.60
N GLY A 384 13.25 -2.44 17.43
CA GLY A 384 12.58 -2.49 16.12
C GLY A 384 11.10 -2.13 16.20
N LEU A 385 10.46 -1.92 15.04
CA LEU A 385 9.05 -1.57 14.93
C LEU A 385 8.45 -2.09 13.62
N LEU A 386 7.30 -2.77 13.70
CA LEU A 386 6.41 -3.06 12.58
C LEU A 386 5.13 -2.25 12.77
N ILE A 387 4.60 -1.66 11.70
CA ILE A 387 3.29 -0.99 11.71
C ILE A 387 2.27 -1.85 10.98
N ILE A 388 1.31 -2.42 11.71
CA ILE A 388 0.20 -3.15 11.11
C ILE A 388 -0.89 -2.14 10.70
N LYS A 389 -1.14 -2.00 9.39
CA LYS A 389 -2.17 -1.13 8.83
C LYS A 389 -3.53 -1.87 8.75
N PRO A 390 -4.66 -1.16 8.95
CA PRO A 390 -5.98 -1.74 8.74
C PRO A 390 -6.20 -2.02 7.25
N ASN A 391 -6.67 -3.22 6.95
CA ASN A 391 -7.04 -3.65 5.61
C ASN A 391 -8.57 -3.73 5.43
N ASP A 392 -9.29 -2.85 6.14
CA ASP A 392 -10.69 -2.51 5.89
C ASP A 392 -10.90 -1.87 4.51
N LYS A 393 -9.80 -1.45 3.87
CA LYS A 393 -9.71 -0.87 2.52
C LYS A 393 -9.21 -1.85 1.45
N ALA A 394 -9.13 -3.16 1.75
CA ALA A 394 -8.92 -4.17 0.71
C ALA A 394 -10.13 -4.26 -0.22
N ILE A 395 -9.84 -4.47 -1.50
CA ILE A 395 -10.84 -4.51 -2.56
C ILE A 395 -11.25 -5.96 -2.77
N PHE A 396 -12.32 -6.37 -2.09
CA PHE A 396 -12.98 -7.66 -2.27
C PHE A 396 -13.97 -7.57 -3.44
N SER A 397 -13.42 -7.56 -4.66
CA SER A 397 -14.18 -7.41 -5.89
C SER A 397 -15.15 -8.57 -6.09
N ASN A 398 -16.36 -8.23 -6.55
CA ASN A 398 -17.39 -9.22 -6.84
C ASN A 398 -17.22 -9.89 -8.22
N LYS A 399 -16.17 -9.57 -8.98
CA LYS A 399 -15.99 -10.10 -10.34
C LYS A 399 -15.42 -11.51 -10.37
N SER A 400 -15.83 -12.27 -11.37
CA SER A 400 -15.30 -13.58 -11.76
C SER A 400 -14.44 -13.47 -13.01
N PHE A 401 -13.54 -14.42 -13.23
CA PHE A 401 -12.73 -14.47 -14.47
C PHE A 401 -13.55 -15.02 -15.64
N HIS A 402 -13.26 -14.54 -16.85
CA HIS A 402 -13.82 -15.08 -18.09
C HIS A 402 -12.68 -15.27 -19.10
N PHE A 403 -12.27 -16.53 -19.27
CA PHE A 403 -11.26 -16.93 -20.24
C PHE A 403 -11.91 -17.08 -21.62
N VAL A 404 -11.32 -16.47 -22.65
CA VAL A 404 -11.91 -16.43 -24.00
C VAL A 404 -10.88 -16.90 -25.02
N LYS A 405 -11.13 -18.04 -25.66
CA LYS A 405 -10.29 -18.54 -26.75
C LYS A 405 -10.69 -17.84 -28.05
N VAL A 406 -9.79 -17.04 -28.61
CA VAL A 406 -10.02 -16.33 -29.88
C VAL A 406 -9.56 -17.23 -31.03
N LEU A 407 -10.52 -17.69 -31.83
CA LEU A 407 -10.32 -18.72 -32.85
C LEU A 407 -10.63 -18.15 -34.23
N ARG A 408 -9.67 -18.17 -35.15
CA ARG A 408 -9.87 -17.72 -36.53
C ARG A 408 -10.65 -18.76 -37.30
N LYS A 409 -11.69 -18.33 -38.00
CA LYS A 409 -12.61 -19.19 -38.76
C LYS A 409 -11.90 -20.17 -39.70
N ASN A 410 -10.86 -19.72 -40.42
CA ASN A 410 -10.09 -20.57 -41.34
C ASN A 410 -8.90 -21.31 -40.68
N SER A 411 -8.70 -21.18 -39.36
CA SER A 411 -7.57 -21.81 -38.63
C SER A 411 -7.96 -22.42 -37.27
N LYS A 412 -9.28 -22.54 -37.00
CA LYS A 412 -9.88 -22.84 -35.69
C LYS A 412 -9.20 -23.98 -34.91
N GLN A 413 -8.90 -25.09 -35.57
CA GLN A 413 -8.25 -26.24 -34.93
C GLN A 413 -6.81 -25.92 -34.49
N SER A 414 -6.02 -25.25 -35.34
CA SER A 414 -4.63 -24.87 -35.03
C SER A 414 -4.56 -23.79 -33.95
N ASP A 415 -5.52 -22.87 -33.92
CA ASP A 415 -5.61 -21.85 -32.87
C ASP A 415 -5.98 -22.50 -31.53
N LEU A 416 -6.94 -23.43 -31.52
CA LEU A 416 -7.36 -24.17 -30.32
C LEU A 416 -6.23 -25.04 -29.76
N GLU A 417 -5.49 -25.75 -30.60
CA GLU A 417 -4.31 -26.53 -30.20
C GLU A 417 -3.22 -25.64 -29.60
N THR A 418 -2.95 -24.48 -30.21
CA THR A 418 -1.95 -23.51 -29.74
C THR A 418 -2.36 -22.90 -28.39
N ILE A 419 -3.63 -22.49 -28.24
CA ILE A 419 -4.17 -21.92 -27.00
C ILE A 419 -4.17 -22.94 -25.87
N ASN A 420 -4.65 -24.17 -26.12
CA ASN A 420 -4.67 -25.23 -25.10
C ASN A 420 -3.25 -25.56 -24.62
N LYS A 421 -2.28 -25.61 -25.54
CA LYS A 421 -0.87 -25.78 -25.22
C LYS A 421 -0.34 -24.61 -24.37
N MET A 422 -0.63 -23.36 -24.75
CA MET A 422 -0.19 -22.16 -24.00
C MET A 422 -0.74 -22.15 -22.57
N ILE A 423 -1.99 -22.56 -22.36
CA ILE A 423 -2.61 -22.68 -21.03
C ILE A 423 -1.91 -23.78 -20.21
N ILE A 424 -1.70 -24.98 -20.78
CA ILE A 424 -1.09 -26.12 -20.09
C ILE A 424 0.42 -25.90 -19.81
N GLU A 425 1.12 -25.17 -20.68
CA GLU A 425 2.52 -24.77 -20.51
C GLU A 425 2.69 -23.46 -19.72
N THR A 426 1.63 -22.92 -19.10
CA THR A 426 1.74 -21.70 -18.28
C THR A 426 2.62 -21.94 -17.05
N GLN A 427 3.73 -21.21 -16.97
CA GLN A 427 4.73 -21.35 -15.92
C GLN A 427 4.19 -20.76 -14.61
N LEU A 428 3.98 -21.62 -13.62
CA LEU A 428 3.55 -21.25 -12.28
C LEU A 428 4.44 -21.92 -11.23
N TYR A 429 4.96 -21.13 -10.30
CA TYR A 429 5.88 -21.57 -9.25
C TYR A 429 5.11 -21.89 -7.97
N LYS A 430 5.17 -23.14 -7.48
CA LYS A 430 4.43 -23.62 -6.30
C LYS A 430 5.32 -24.53 -5.46
N ASN A 431 5.42 -24.26 -4.15
CA ASN A 431 6.22 -25.03 -3.19
C ASN A 431 7.71 -25.25 -3.57
N GLY A 432 8.29 -24.38 -4.40
CA GLY A 432 9.69 -24.44 -4.82
C GLY A 432 9.93 -24.98 -6.24
N GLU A 433 8.92 -25.52 -6.92
CA GLU A 433 9.05 -26.08 -8.26
C GLU A 433 8.09 -25.41 -9.26
N PHE A 434 8.46 -25.42 -10.54
CA PHE A 434 7.56 -25.04 -11.63
C PHE A 434 6.58 -26.19 -11.91
N VAL A 435 5.29 -25.92 -11.75
CA VAL A 435 4.23 -26.89 -12.01
C VAL A 435 4.06 -27.04 -13.52
N LYS A 436 3.92 -28.29 -13.99
CA LYS A 436 3.31 -28.60 -15.29
C LYS A 436 1.90 -29.11 -15.05
N PHE A 437 0.96 -28.71 -15.87
CA PHE A 437 -0.43 -29.15 -15.78
C PHE A 437 -0.68 -30.35 -16.69
N GLU A 438 -1.62 -31.22 -16.30
CA GLU A 438 -2.00 -32.40 -17.09
C GLU A 438 -3.16 -32.09 -18.05
N ASP A 439 -4.02 -31.14 -17.68
CA ASP A 439 -5.18 -30.70 -18.47
C ASP A 439 -5.48 -29.20 -18.30
N GLU A 440 -6.34 -28.67 -19.17
CA GLU A 440 -6.75 -27.27 -19.19
C GLU A 440 -7.47 -26.82 -17.90
N ASN A 441 -8.33 -27.64 -17.31
CA ASN A 441 -9.06 -27.24 -16.10
C ASN A 441 -8.11 -27.16 -14.90
N THR A 442 -7.20 -28.12 -14.75
CA THR A 442 -6.16 -28.04 -13.71
C THR A 442 -5.28 -26.81 -13.90
N ALA A 443 -4.91 -26.48 -15.14
CA ALA A 443 -4.16 -25.26 -15.46
C ALA A 443 -4.95 -23.99 -15.10
N LEU A 444 -6.17 -23.82 -15.59
CA LEU A 444 -7.00 -22.62 -15.33
C LEU A 444 -7.32 -22.44 -13.84
N ASN A 445 -7.59 -23.53 -13.09
CA ASN A 445 -7.75 -23.45 -11.63
C ASN A 445 -6.48 -22.93 -10.95
N ASN A 446 -5.30 -23.43 -11.33
CA ASN A 446 -4.03 -22.96 -10.75
C ASN A 446 -3.66 -21.54 -11.21
N ILE A 447 -4.02 -21.12 -12.42
CA ILE A 447 -3.85 -19.73 -12.89
C ILE A 447 -4.72 -18.78 -12.06
N VAL A 448 -5.99 -19.12 -11.82
CA VAL A 448 -6.90 -18.33 -10.97
C VAL A 448 -6.43 -18.30 -9.52
N GLU A 449 -5.99 -19.44 -8.98
CA GLU A 449 -5.34 -19.52 -7.65
C GLU A 449 -4.07 -18.65 -7.62
N GLY A 450 -3.23 -18.71 -8.65
CA GLY A 450 -1.99 -17.93 -8.75
C GLY A 450 -2.23 -16.43 -8.76
N ILE A 451 -3.22 -15.96 -9.52
CA ILE A 451 -3.65 -14.55 -9.54
C ILE A 451 -4.15 -14.13 -8.15
N ASN A 452 -5.08 -14.88 -7.56
CA ASN A 452 -5.69 -14.52 -6.28
C ASN A 452 -4.81 -14.74 -5.04
N CYS A 453 -3.78 -15.60 -5.10
CA CYS A 453 -2.91 -15.90 -3.96
C CYS A 453 -1.54 -15.21 -4.07
N PHE A 454 -0.89 -15.27 -5.24
CA PHE A 454 0.51 -14.84 -5.44
C PHE A 454 0.66 -13.55 -6.24
N GLY A 455 -0.39 -13.11 -6.95
CA GLY A 455 -0.40 -11.93 -7.80
C GLY A 455 -1.07 -10.71 -7.14
N ILE A 456 -2.37 -10.53 -7.39
CA ILE A 456 -3.10 -9.29 -7.10
C ILE A 456 -3.47 -9.11 -5.62
N SER A 457 -3.45 -10.20 -4.84
CA SER A 457 -3.55 -10.21 -3.37
C SER A 457 -2.56 -9.28 -2.71
N LYS A 458 -1.33 -9.20 -3.26
CA LYS A 458 -0.27 -8.30 -2.82
C LYS A 458 -0.75 -6.85 -2.87
N LEU A 459 -1.34 -6.44 -4.00
CA LEU A 459 -1.95 -5.11 -4.22
C LEU A 459 -3.24 -4.88 -3.39
N LEU A 460 -3.62 -5.86 -2.57
CA LEU A 460 -4.81 -5.89 -1.71
C LEU A 460 -6.13 -5.90 -2.51
N VAL A 461 -6.08 -6.46 -3.72
CA VAL A 461 -7.24 -6.77 -4.56
C VAL A 461 -7.48 -8.28 -4.55
N ASN A 462 -8.71 -8.71 -4.32
CA ASN A 462 -9.12 -10.10 -4.38
C ASN A 462 -10.32 -10.23 -5.32
N LEU A 463 -10.23 -11.11 -6.32
CA LEU A 463 -11.33 -11.45 -7.24
C LEU A 463 -12.02 -12.74 -6.79
N LYS A 464 -13.19 -13.08 -7.34
CA LYS A 464 -13.75 -14.42 -7.13
C LYS A 464 -12.93 -15.47 -7.88
N SER A 465 -12.55 -16.54 -7.19
CA SER A 465 -11.93 -17.72 -7.83
C SER A 465 -12.87 -18.53 -8.74
N GLN A 466 -14.09 -18.02 -8.99
CA GLN A 466 -15.00 -18.55 -9.99
C GLN A 466 -14.57 -18.07 -11.38
N TYR A 467 -14.61 -18.95 -12.37
CA TYR A 467 -14.30 -18.59 -13.75
C TYR A 467 -15.26 -19.22 -14.75
N LYS A 468 -15.26 -18.68 -15.97
CA LYS A 468 -15.92 -19.23 -17.17
C LYS A 468 -14.90 -19.38 -18.28
N VAL A 469 -15.19 -20.26 -19.25
CA VAL A 469 -14.44 -20.40 -20.49
C VAL A 469 -15.41 -20.28 -21.66
N SER A 470 -15.05 -19.52 -22.70
CA SER A 470 -15.81 -19.40 -23.95
C SER A 470 -14.89 -19.41 -25.17
N GLU A 471 -15.46 -19.67 -26.34
CA GLU A 471 -14.81 -19.50 -27.64
C GLU A 471 -15.40 -18.27 -28.35
N LEU A 472 -14.53 -17.47 -28.97
CA LEU A 472 -14.91 -16.36 -29.85
C LEU A 472 -14.37 -16.65 -31.26
N GLU A 473 -15.26 -16.91 -32.20
CA GLU A 473 -14.89 -17.10 -33.60
C GLU A 473 -14.76 -15.75 -34.31
N VAL A 474 -13.61 -15.52 -34.96
CA VAL A 474 -13.30 -14.29 -35.71
C VAL A 474 -13.07 -14.58 -37.18
N ASP A 475 -13.57 -13.70 -38.06
CA ASP A 475 -13.33 -13.82 -39.50
C ASP A 475 -11.95 -13.25 -39.83
N ASP A 476 -10.99 -14.12 -40.14
CA ASP A 476 -9.62 -13.72 -40.44
C ASP A 476 -9.47 -13.06 -41.82
N ALA A 477 -10.45 -13.17 -42.72
CA ALA A 477 -10.43 -12.44 -43.98
C ALA A 477 -10.72 -10.94 -43.79
N GLU A 478 -11.63 -10.59 -42.87
CA GLU A 478 -11.91 -9.21 -42.42
C GLU A 478 -10.61 -8.57 -41.89
N LEU A 479 -9.97 -9.26 -40.92
CA LEU A 479 -8.75 -8.80 -40.25
C LEU A 479 -7.51 -8.73 -41.17
N LYS A 480 -7.38 -9.62 -42.16
CA LYS A 480 -6.30 -9.56 -43.16
C LYS A 480 -6.51 -8.43 -44.17
N THR A 481 -7.76 -8.18 -44.58
CA THR A 481 -8.10 -7.09 -45.52
C THR A 481 -7.83 -5.71 -44.92
N GLU A 482 -8.10 -5.52 -43.64
CA GLU A 482 -7.75 -4.29 -42.91
C GLU A 482 -6.26 -4.20 -42.49
N ASN A 483 -5.45 -5.20 -42.88
CA ASN A 483 -4.03 -5.34 -42.50
C ASN A 483 -3.81 -5.32 -40.98
N ILE A 484 -4.74 -5.86 -40.20
CA ILE A 484 -4.70 -5.97 -38.74
C ILE A 484 -3.90 -7.21 -38.31
N ILE A 485 -4.01 -8.30 -39.06
CA ILE A 485 -3.25 -9.54 -38.87
C ILE A 485 -2.65 -10.06 -40.18
N SER A 486 -1.65 -10.93 -40.03
CA SER A 486 -1.15 -11.85 -41.06
C SER A 486 -1.62 -13.28 -40.75
N ASP A 487 -1.14 -14.27 -41.51
CA ASP A 487 -1.47 -15.69 -41.23
C ASP A 487 -0.89 -16.23 -39.92
N ASN A 488 0.16 -15.61 -39.35
CA ASN A 488 0.83 -16.09 -38.13
C ASN A 488 0.97 -15.04 -37.01
N TYR A 489 0.82 -13.74 -37.33
CA TYR A 489 1.09 -12.65 -36.39
C TYR A 489 0.04 -11.55 -36.43
N VAL A 490 -0.26 -10.97 -35.27
CA VAL A 490 -0.95 -9.67 -35.17
C VAL A 490 0.00 -8.57 -35.66
N LEU A 491 -0.48 -7.75 -36.58
CA LEU A 491 0.23 -6.60 -37.15
C LEU A 491 -0.15 -5.29 -36.45
N LYS A 492 -1.41 -5.20 -35.97
CA LYS A 492 -1.96 -4.01 -35.33
C LYS A 492 -2.72 -4.34 -34.03
N ARG A 493 -1.96 -4.57 -32.97
CA ARG A 493 -2.38 -4.81 -31.58
C ARG A 493 -3.69 -4.12 -31.14
N SER A 494 -3.73 -2.78 -31.21
CA SER A 494 -4.87 -2.00 -30.71
C SER A 494 -6.15 -2.20 -31.53
N GLU A 495 -6.02 -2.39 -32.85
CA GLU A 495 -7.15 -2.63 -33.75
C GLU A 495 -7.68 -4.07 -33.56
N TYR A 496 -6.78 -5.05 -33.43
CA TYR A 496 -7.15 -6.45 -33.12
C TYR A 496 -7.85 -6.59 -31.76
N THR A 497 -7.32 -5.95 -30.72
CA THR A 497 -7.94 -5.91 -29.38
C THR A 497 -9.34 -5.27 -29.45
N THR A 498 -9.46 -4.12 -30.12
CA THR A 498 -10.75 -3.42 -30.30
C THR A 498 -11.77 -4.25 -31.07
N PHE A 499 -11.32 -5.03 -32.07
CA PHE A 499 -12.18 -5.92 -32.84
C PHE A 499 -12.75 -7.06 -31.97
N ILE A 500 -11.87 -7.73 -31.21
CA ILE A 500 -12.24 -8.80 -30.27
C ILE A 500 -13.29 -8.29 -29.26
N GLU A 501 -13.01 -7.16 -28.60
CA GLU A 501 -13.90 -6.58 -27.58
C GLU A 501 -15.30 -6.27 -28.12
N LYS A 502 -15.41 -5.80 -29.37
CA LYS A 502 -16.69 -5.48 -30.02
C LYS A 502 -17.55 -6.72 -30.31
N LYS A 503 -16.94 -7.88 -30.61
CA LYS A 503 -17.68 -9.08 -31.04
C LYS A 503 -18.27 -9.86 -29.85
N ILE A 504 -17.68 -9.79 -28.65
CA ILE A 504 -18.10 -10.60 -27.48
C ILE A 504 -19.05 -9.91 -26.48
N ASN A 505 -19.18 -8.57 -26.54
CA ASN A 505 -20.04 -7.78 -25.63
C ASN A 505 -19.77 -8.05 -24.12
N CYS A 506 -18.51 -7.89 -23.71
CA CYS A 506 -18.01 -8.10 -22.34
C CYS A 506 -18.79 -7.35 -21.24
N ASN A 507 -19.14 -8.09 -20.18
CA ASN A 507 -19.84 -7.64 -18.97
C ASN A 507 -18.90 -6.97 -17.95
N ASN A 508 -19.26 -5.78 -17.42
CA ASN A 508 -18.45 -5.05 -16.42
C ASN A 508 -18.24 -5.81 -15.08
N ASN A 509 -19.00 -6.87 -14.83
CA ASN A 509 -18.87 -7.75 -13.66
C ASN A 509 -17.91 -8.95 -13.87
N GLU A 510 -17.18 -9.01 -14.98
CA GLU A 510 -16.24 -10.09 -15.30
C GLU A 510 -14.86 -9.53 -15.70
N MET A 511 -13.79 -10.20 -15.28
CA MET A 511 -12.42 -9.92 -15.75
C MET A 511 -12.15 -10.75 -17.00
N TYR A 512 -11.99 -10.12 -18.16
CA TYR A 512 -11.78 -10.84 -19.41
C TYR A 512 -10.30 -11.11 -19.67
N ILE A 513 -9.98 -12.38 -19.92
CA ILE A 513 -8.65 -12.88 -20.26
C ILE A 513 -8.78 -13.57 -21.63
N PHE A 514 -8.41 -12.87 -22.69
CA PHE A 514 -8.44 -13.42 -24.05
C PHE A 514 -7.15 -14.18 -24.34
N PHE A 515 -7.26 -15.33 -25.00
CA PHE A 515 -6.15 -16.13 -25.50
C PHE A 515 -6.17 -16.15 -27.03
N SER A 516 -5.05 -15.81 -27.66
CA SER A 516 -4.90 -15.81 -29.11
C SER A 516 -4.12 -17.04 -29.61
N GLY A 517 -4.52 -17.61 -30.75
CA GLY A 517 -3.75 -18.62 -31.47
C GLY A 517 -2.55 -18.07 -32.26
N ILE A 518 -2.42 -16.75 -32.37
CA ILE A 518 -1.33 -16.03 -33.04
C ILE A 518 -0.66 -15.02 -32.10
N SER A 519 0.66 -14.84 -32.24
CA SER A 519 1.47 -13.93 -31.42
C SER A 519 1.61 -12.53 -32.04
N GLU A 520 2.23 -11.58 -31.33
CA GLU A 520 2.69 -10.32 -31.95
C GLU A 520 4.09 -10.50 -32.55
N ASN A 521 4.35 -9.85 -33.69
CA ASN A 521 5.60 -9.97 -34.47
C ASN A 521 6.87 -9.46 -33.73
N ASN A 522 6.71 -8.88 -32.53
CA ASN A 522 7.75 -8.17 -31.77
C ASN A 522 8.02 -8.78 -30.37
N ASN A 523 7.68 -10.07 -30.15
CA ASN A 523 7.85 -10.78 -28.87
C ASN A 523 7.10 -10.16 -27.65
N VAL A 524 6.06 -9.36 -27.86
CA VAL A 524 5.30 -8.72 -26.77
C VAL A 524 4.30 -9.69 -26.16
N ALA A 525 4.25 -9.74 -24.83
CA ALA A 525 3.64 -10.84 -24.08
C ALA A 525 2.10 -10.78 -23.95
N ALA A 526 1.51 -9.58 -23.97
CA ALA A 526 0.07 -9.33 -23.81
C ALA A 526 -0.30 -7.88 -24.20
N SER A 527 -1.60 -7.56 -24.26
CA SER A 527 -2.22 -6.27 -24.60
C SER A 527 -3.44 -5.95 -23.72
N TYR A 528 -3.45 -4.79 -23.06
CA TYR A 528 -4.46 -4.39 -22.07
C TYR A 528 -5.41 -3.29 -22.54
N GLY A 529 -6.58 -3.19 -21.89
CA GLY A 529 -7.56 -2.13 -22.08
C GLY A 529 -7.99 -1.47 -20.78
N TYR A 530 -7.31 -0.38 -20.37
CA TYR A 530 -7.52 0.39 -19.12
C TYR A 530 -8.99 0.66 -18.73
N HIS A 531 -9.92 0.74 -19.69
CA HIS A 531 -11.27 1.24 -19.45
C HIS A 531 -12.29 0.18 -19.01
N LYS A 532 -12.05 -1.14 -19.20
CA LYS A 532 -13.16 -2.14 -19.13
C LYS A 532 -12.82 -3.50 -18.51
N ASN A 533 -11.79 -3.59 -17.65
CA ASN A 533 -11.40 -4.83 -16.92
C ASN A 533 -10.97 -6.01 -17.83
N ARG A 534 -10.00 -5.78 -18.75
CA ARG A 534 -9.65 -6.74 -19.82
C ARG A 534 -8.16 -6.78 -20.14
N GLY A 535 -7.64 -7.98 -20.35
CA GLY A 535 -6.35 -8.24 -20.99
C GLY A 535 -6.47 -9.30 -22.10
N LEU A 536 -5.71 -9.10 -23.17
CA LEU A 536 -5.50 -10.03 -24.28
C LEU A 536 -4.08 -10.58 -24.20
N PHE A 537 -3.93 -11.90 -24.08
CA PHE A 537 -2.67 -12.55 -23.72
C PHE A 537 -2.13 -13.38 -24.88
N TYR A 538 -0.83 -13.26 -25.09
CA TYR A 538 -0.06 -13.96 -26.14
C TYR A 538 1.07 -14.84 -25.55
N SER A 539 1.07 -15.08 -24.23
CA SER A 539 2.18 -15.70 -23.51
C SER A 539 1.73 -16.56 -22.31
N SER A 540 2.63 -17.45 -21.89
CA SER A 540 2.42 -18.48 -20.88
C SER A 540 3.23 -18.24 -19.60
N ASN A 541 3.38 -16.98 -19.16
CA ASN A 541 3.97 -16.66 -17.85
C ASN A 541 2.95 -16.00 -16.91
N ILE A 542 2.80 -16.54 -15.70
CA ILE A 542 1.88 -16.02 -14.67
C ILE A 542 2.13 -14.53 -14.34
N ASP A 543 3.39 -14.06 -14.37
CA ASP A 543 3.73 -12.66 -14.08
C ASP A 543 3.17 -11.67 -15.12
N THR A 544 3.02 -12.09 -16.38
CA THR A 544 2.38 -11.27 -17.43
C THR A 544 0.90 -11.05 -17.13
N TYR A 545 0.19 -12.05 -16.61
CA TYR A 545 -1.20 -11.88 -16.15
C TYR A 545 -1.26 -10.86 -15.01
N PHE A 546 -0.31 -10.90 -14.07
CA PHE A 546 -0.28 -9.93 -12.97
C PHE A 546 -0.07 -8.50 -13.48
N HIS A 547 0.87 -8.30 -14.42
CA HIS A 547 1.17 -6.99 -15.02
C HIS A 547 -0.05 -6.36 -15.71
N GLU A 548 -0.70 -7.09 -16.62
CA GLU A 548 -1.82 -6.58 -17.42
C GLU A 548 -3.11 -6.43 -16.60
N LEU A 549 -3.28 -7.23 -15.55
CA LEU A 549 -4.31 -7.01 -14.53
C LEU A 549 -4.02 -5.73 -13.71
N GLY A 550 -2.75 -5.45 -13.40
CA GLY A 550 -2.33 -4.18 -12.80
C GLY A 550 -2.71 -2.97 -13.67
N HIS A 551 -2.49 -3.03 -14.98
CA HIS A 551 -2.99 -2.01 -15.92
C HIS A 551 -4.53 -1.95 -15.93
N SER A 552 -5.22 -3.09 -15.88
CA SER A 552 -6.69 -3.12 -15.75
C SER A 552 -7.20 -2.45 -14.46
N PHE A 553 -6.35 -2.28 -13.44
CA PHE A 553 -6.65 -1.58 -12.19
C PHE A 553 -6.17 -0.10 -12.18
N GLY A 554 -5.68 0.40 -13.33
CA GLY A 554 -5.21 1.78 -13.49
C GLY A 554 -3.80 2.06 -12.97
N LEU A 555 -2.97 1.02 -12.79
CA LEU A 555 -1.52 1.22 -12.65
C LEU A 555 -0.88 1.52 -14.01
N ALA A 556 0.05 2.45 -14.01
CA ALA A 556 0.83 2.84 -15.19
C ALA A 556 2.27 2.32 -15.12
N HIS A 557 2.98 2.33 -16.25
CA HIS A 557 4.42 2.10 -16.25
C HIS A 557 5.14 3.20 -15.46
N THR A 558 5.94 2.82 -14.47
CA THR A 558 6.60 3.79 -13.58
C THR A 558 7.73 4.58 -14.26
N PHE A 559 8.12 4.23 -15.48
CA PHE A 559 9.17 4.89 -16.25
C PHE A 559 8.62 5.80 -17.35
N LEU A 560 9.44 6.78 -17.77
CA LEU A 560 9.12 7.71 -18.84
C LEU A 560 9.26 7.04 -20.23
N GLU A 561 8.20 6.35 -20.66
CA GLU A 561 7.90 6.10 -22.08
C GLU A 561 6.70 6.99 -22.48
N GLY A 562 6.73 7.56 -23.69
CA GLY A 562 6.00 8.82 -24.00
C GLY A 562 4.48 8.72 -24.16
N ASP A 563 3.92 7.51 -24.15
CA ASP A 563 2.63 7.24 -24.78
C ASP A 563 1.40 7.59 -23.92
N GLU A 564 1.51 7.59 -22.59
CA GLU A 564 0.33 7.72 -21.70
C GLU A 564 -0.24 9.14 -21.60
N ASP A 565 0.64 10.15 -21.46
CA ASP A 565 0.24 11.55 -21.53
C ASP A 565 -0.13 11.95 -22.97
N GLU A 566 0.46 11.30 -23.99
CA GLU A 566 0.01 11.49 -25.37
C GLU A 566 -1.41 10.93 -25.57
N TYR A 567 -1.74 9.76 -25.01
CA TYR A 567 -3.05 9.14 -25.18
C TYR A 567 -4.22 10.03 -24.72
N VAL A 568 -4.11 10.69 -23.56
CA VAL A 568 -5.12 11.66 -23.09
C VAL A 568 -5.31 12.78 -24.10
N ASN A 569 -4.21 13.30 -24.67
CA ASN A 569 -4.24 14.35 -25.67
C ASN A 569 -4.80 13.86 -27.02
N GLN A 570 -4.51 12.62 -27.43
CA GLN A 570 -5.12 11.98 -28.61
C GLN A 570 -6.64 11.79 -28.44
N LEU A 571 -7.13 11.46 -27.23
CA LEU A 571 -8.57 11.38 -26.96
C LEU A 571 -9.24 12.75 -27.04
N LYS A 572 -8.66 13.78 -26.41
CA LYS A 572 -9.15 15.15 -26.48
C LYS A 572 -9.16 15.67 -27.93
N ALA A 573 -8.11 15.37 -28.70
CA ALA A 573 -8.04 15.72 -30.13
C ALA A 573 -9.20 15.10 -30.94
N LYS A 574 -9.58 13.84 -30.67
CA LYS A 574 -10.70 13.17 -31.37
C LYS A 574 -12.06 13.84 -31.15
N LEU A 575 -12.28 14.51 -30.01
CA LEU A 575 -13.51 15.28 -29.75
C LEU A 575 -13.56 16.60 -30.55
N ILE A 576 -12.41 17.25 -30.77
CA ILE A 576 -12.33 18.58 -31.39
C ILE A 576 -11.94 18.58 -32.88
N ASP A 577 -11.46 17.44 -33.42
CA ASP A 577 -11.06 17.29 -34.82
C ASP A 577 -12.19 17.76 -35.77
N PRO A 578 -11.95 18.80 -36.60
CA PRO A 578 -12.92 19.29 -37.58
C PRO A 578 -13.40 18.20 -38.57
N ASN A 579 -12.56 17.20 -38.82
CA ASN A 579 -12.83 16.05 -39.69
C ASN A 579 -13.22 14.78 -38.91
N GLY A 580 -13.31 14.85 -37.59
CA GLY A 580 -13.52 13.70 -36.71
C GLY A 580 -14.96 13.22 -36.70
N TYR A 581 -15.16 12.00 -36.19
CA TYR A 581 -16.49 11.39 -36.05
C TYR A 581 -17.46 12.30 -35.29
N TYR A 582 -17.08 12.77 -34.09
CA TYR A 582 -17.97 13.55 -33.23
C TYR A 582 -18.40 14.89 -33.85
N LYS A 583 -17.53 15.53 -34.65
CA LYS A 583 -17.85 16.78 -35.33
C LYS A 583 -18.76 16.55 -36.55
N LYS A 584 -18.47 15.52 -37.35
CA LYS A 584 -19.29 15.13 -38.51
C LYS A 584 -20.68 14.66 -38.09
N GLN A 585 -20.79 13.82 -37.07
CA GLN A 585 -22.06 13.31 -36.56
C GLN A 585 -22.95 14.46 -36.03
N LYS A 586 -22.37 15.43 -35.31
CA LYS A 586 -23.11 16.63 -34.88
C LYS A 586 -23.72 17.41 -36.05
N ILE A 587 -22.91 17.73 -37.06
CA ILE A 587 -23.36 18.48 -38.24
C ILE A 587 -24.46 17.70 -38.98
N TYR A 588 -24.29 16.38 -39.12
CA TYR A 588 -25.29 15.50 -39.73
C TYR A 588 -26.63 15.52 -38.98
N LEU A 589 -26.61 15.45 -37.64
CA LEU A 589 -27.81 15.51 -36.80
C LEU A 589 -28.49 16.89 -36.86
N GLU A 590 -27.71 17.98 -36.87
CA GLU A 590 -28.21 19.35 -37.03
C GLU A 590 -28.90 19.53 -38.41
N ASP A 591 -28.31 19.04 -39.50
CA ASP A 591 -28.93 19.06 -40.83
C ASP A 591 -30.07 18.03 -40.99
N PHE A 592 -30.14 16.96 -40.18
CA PHE A 592 -31.29 16.03 -40.16
C PHE A 592 -32.50 16.68 -39.47
N GLU A 593 -32.30 17.29 -38.31
CA GLU A 593 -33.33 18.06 -37.61
C GLU A 593 -33.90 19.20 -38.47
N LYS A 594 -33.02 19.93 -39.16
CA LYS A 594 -33.39 20.98 -40.12
C LYS A 594 -34.17 20.45 -41.32
N ARG A 595 -33.83 19.26 -41.85
CA ARG A 595 -34.61 18.58 -42.91
C ARG A 595 -36.02 18.23 -42.41
N ILE A 596 -36.14 17.66 -41.22
CA ILE A 596 -37.45 17.36 -40.60
C ILE A 596 -38.26 18.65 -40.36
N GLY A 597 -37.63 19.72 -39.91
CA GLY A 597 -38.26 21.05 -39.78
C GLY A 597 -38.84 21.57 -41.11
N ASN A 598 -38.11 21.38 -42.22
CA ASN A 598 -38.60 21.72 -43.56
C ASN A 598 -39.77 20.80 -44.00
N TYR A 599 -39.72 19.49 -43.71
CA TYR A 599 -40.83 18.58 -44.02
C TYR A 599 -42.10 18.91 -43.21
N LYS A 600 -41.96 19.31 -41.94
CA LYS A 600 -43.06 19.84 -41.11
C LYS A 600 -43.64 21.15 -41.61
N LYS A 601 -42.85 21.97 -42.32
CA LYS A 601 -43.35 23.17 -43.01
C LYS A 601 -44.11 22.80 -44.28
N ASP A 602 -43.52 21.97 -45.12
CA ASP A 602 -44.14 21.43 -46.35
C ASP A 602 -45.51 20.80 -46.05
N LEU A 603 -45.62 19.95 -45.01
CA LEU A 603 -46.86 19.32 -44.57
C LEU A 603 -48.01 20.31 -44.25
N LYS A 604 -47.68 21.54 -43.83
CA LYS A 604 -48.66 22.60 -43.54
C LYS A 604 -49.09 23.37 -44.80
N GLU A 605 -48.17 23.53 -45.75
CA GLU A 605 -48.37 24.33 -46.97
C GLU A 605 -48.87 23.47 -48.16
N ARG A 606 -48.69 22.14 -48.10
CA ARG A 606 -49.04 21.18 -49.14
C ARG A 606 -50.55 20.86 -49.16
N LYS A 607 -51.17 21.10 -50.32
CA LYS A 607 -52.60 20.87 -50.58
C LYS A 607 -52.92 19.41 -50.97
N PRO A 608 -54.20 18.96 -50.91
CA PRO A 608 -54.60 17.61 -51.31
C PRO A 608 -54.20 17.23 -52.75
N GLU A 609 -54.28 18.17 -53.70
CA GLU A 609 -53.92 17.96 -55.10
C GLU A 609 -52.39 17.80 -55.34
N HIS A 610 -51.55 17.99 -54.32
CA HIS A 610 -50.10 17.79 -54.38
C HIS A 610 -49.67 16.37 -53.96
N TYR A 611 -50.61 15.41 -53.90
CA TYR A 611 -50.37 14.00 -53.62
C TYR A 611 -50.89 13.13 -54.80
N PRO A 612 -50.22 12.01 -55.15
CA PRO A 612 -49.00 11.48 -54.54
C PRO A 612 -47.73 12.21 -55.00
N PHE A 613 -46.67 12.18 -54.19
CA PHE A 613 -45.34 12.69 -54.57
C PHE A 613 -44.23 11.72 -54.15
N ASN A 614 -43.02 11.92 -54.69
CA ASN A 614 -41.87 11.07 -54.38
C ASN A 614 -41.00 11.68 -53.27
N PHE A 615 -40.62 10.87 -52.28
CA PHE A 615 -39.68 11.21 -51.21
C PHE A 615 -38.45 10.30 -51.35
N GLY A 616 -37.41 10.80 -52.02
CA GLY A 616 -36.32 9.95 -52.50
C GLY A 616 -36.87 8.87 -53.44
N ASN A 617 -36.69 7.60 -53.06
CA ASN A 617 -37.21 6.44 -53.80
C ASN A 617 -38.62 6.00 -53.36
N GLU A 618 -39.17 6.58 -52.29
CA GLU A 618 -40.50 6.26 -51.76
C GLU A 618 -41.59 7.11 -52.42
N LYS A 619 -42.83 6.63 -52.43
CA LYS A 619 -43.98 7.37 -52.98
C LYS A 619 -45.06 7.59 -51.93
N VAL A 620 -45.14 8.82 -51.43
CA VAL A 620 -46.07 9.30 -50.40
C VAL A 620 -47.44 9.52 -51.05
N LYS A 621 -48.48 8.83 -50.57
CA LYS A 621 -49.78 8.75 -51.27
C LYS A 621 -50.83 9.75 -50.75
N SER A 622 -50.72 10.16 -49.50
CA SER A 622 -51.67 11.04 -48.82
C SER A 622 -50.99 11.88 -47.73
N LYS A 623 -51.71 12.88 -47.22
CA LYS A 623 -51.25 13.70 -46.09
C LYS A 623 -50.96 12.86 -44.82
N LYS A 624 -51.76 11.84 -44.55
CA LYS A 624 -51.57 10.96 -43.39
C LYS A 624 -50.31 10.10 -43.52
N ASP A 625 -49.96 9.69 -44.74
CA ASP A 625 -48.69 8.97 -44.98
C ASP A 625 -47.50 9.91 -44.74
N TRP A 626 -47.64 11.20 -45.07
CA TRP A 626 -46.58 12.20 -44.83
C TRP A 626 -46.43 12.55 -43.35
N GLU A 627 -47.53 12.68 -42.61
CA GLU A 627 -47.55 12.79 -41.15
C GLU A 627 -46.86 11.58 -40.49
N THR A 628 -47.18 10.37 -40.95
CA THR A 628 -46.57 9.13 -40.48
C THR A 628 -45.06 9.10 -40.79
N ARG A 629 -44.65 9.46 -42.01
CA ARG A 629 -43.24 9.44 -42.41
C ARG A 629 -42.40 10.49 -41.67
N ILE A 630 -42.97 11.66 -41.38
CA ILE A 630 -42.32 12.68 -40.54
C ILE A 630 -42.15 12.16 -39.10
N PHE A 631 -43.17 11.50 -38.53
CA PHE A 631 -43.09 10.89 -37.20
C PHE A 631 -42.03 9.78 -37.11
N GLU A 632 -41.89 8.94 -38.14
CA GLU A 632 -40.80 7.95 -38.25
C GLU A 632 -39.42 8.60 -38.24
N LEU A 633 -39.22 9.65 -39.05
CA LEU A 633 -37.96 10.39 -39.13
C LEU A 633 -37.63 11.10 -37.81
N GLU A 634 -38.63 11.60 -37.07
CA GLU A 634 -38.45 12.12 -35.71
C GLU A 634 -38.03 11.03 -34.71
N GLY A 635 -38.59 9.83 -34.84
CA GLY A 635 -38.17 8.66 -34.06
C GLY A 635 -36.72 8.28 -34.32
N GLN A 636 -36.31 8.25 -35.59
CA GLN A 636 -34.93 7.98 -36.01
C GLN A 636 -33.96 9.05 -35.48
N LEU A 637 -34.24 10.33 -35.71
CA LEU A 637 -33.42 11.43 -35.20
C LEU A 637 -33.27 11.37 -33.66
N LYS A 638 -34.33 10.99 -32.94
CA LYS A 638 -34.25 10.86 -31.47
C LYS A 638 -33.30 9.74 -31.04
N ILE A 639 -33.32 8.60 -31.73
CA ILE A 639 -32.41 7.47 -31.46
C ILE A 639 -30.97 7.88 -31.78
N GLU A 640 -30.72 8.41 -32.98
CA GLU A 640 -29.36 8.79 -33.42
C GLU A 640 -28.77 9.94 -32.57
N LYS A 641 -29.60 10.86 -32.05
CA LYS A 641 -29.18 11.86 -31.06
C LYS A 641 -28.79 11.21 -29.72
N GLN A 642 -29.58 10.27 -29.23
CA GLN A 642 -29.29 9.56 -27.98
C GLN A 642 -27.99 8.76 -28.07
N GLU A 643 -27.80 8.00 -29.15
CA GLU A 643 -26.57 7.25 -29.43
C GLU A 643 -25.33 8.16 -29.51
N TYR A 644 -25.47 9.32 -30.16
CA TYR A 644 -24.41 10.33 -30.21
C TYR A 644 -24.08 10.94 -28.84
N GLU A 645 -25.10 11.31 -28.05
CA GLU A 645 -24.90 11.83 -26.70
C GLU A 645 -24.27 10.79 -25.76
N ASP A 646 -24.65 9.52 -25.86
CA ASP A 646 -24.11 8.47 -25.00
C ASP A 646 -22.70 8.06 -25.42
N SER A 647 -22.38 8.13 -26.72
CA SER A 647 -21.01 8.02 -27.23
C SER A 647 -20.11 9.18 -26.77
N LEU A 648 -20.63 10.42 -26.70
CA LEU A 648 -19.92 11.55 -26.09
C LEU A 648 -19.66 11.31 -24.59
N LYS A 649 -20.68 10.89 -23.83
CA LYS A 649 -20.55 10.62 -22.38
C LYS A 649 -19.53 9.51 -22.10
N GLU A 650 -19.49 8.44 -22.91
CA GLU A 650 -18.44 7.41 -22.80
C GLU A 650 -17.05 8.02 -23.06
N MET A 651 -16.91 8.90 -24.06
CA MET A 651 -15.63 9.51 -24.39
C MET A 651 -15.13 10.51 -23.33
N GLU A 652 -16.03 11.33 -22.78
CA GLU A 652 -15.73 12.26 -21.69
C GLU A 652 -15.37 11.52 -20.39
N SER A 653 -16.13 10.48 -20.05
CA SER A 653 -15.83 9.59 -18.92
C SER A 653 -14.45 8.92 -19.08
N LYS A 654 -14.14 8.43 -20.28
CA LYS A 654 -12.82 7.86 -20.59
C LYS A 654 -11.68 8.87 -20.49
N ILE A 655 -11.89 10.13 -20.86
CA ILE A 655 -10.87 11.18 -20.71
C ILE A 655 -10.62 11.45 -19.21
N ASN A 656 -11.68 11.69 -18.44
CA ASN A 656 -11.59 11.91 -16.99
C ASN A 656 -10.88 10.75 -16.26
N LEU A 657 -11.18 9.50 -16.64
CA LEU A 657 -10.47 8.32 -16.13
C LEU A 657 -8.95 8.43 -16.36
N TYR A 658 -8.50 8.60 -17.61
CA TYR A 658 -7.07 8.62 -17.89
C TYR A 658 -6.38 9.85 -17.28
N GLU A 659 -7.07 10.99 -17.17
CA GLU A 659 -6.57 12.14 -16.40
C GLU A 659 -6.34 11.79 -14.91
N LYS A 660 -7.21 10.98 -14.28
CA LYS A 660 -6.99 10.48 -12.92
C LYS A 660 -5.91 9.40 -12.82
N ILE A 661 -5.78 8.52 -13.82
CA ILE A 661 -4.66 7.57 -13.92
C ILE A 661 -3.34 8.33 -13.94
N ASN A 662 -3.17 9.31 -14.84
CA ASN A 662 -1.92 10.06 -14.97
C ASN A 662 -1.66 10.95 -13.73
N LEU A 663 -2.70 11.53 -13.13
CA LEU A 663 -2.60 12.29 -11.87
C LEU A 663 -2.14 11.43 -10.68
N TYR A 664 -2.57 10.17 -10.60
CA TYR A 664 -2.24 9.29 -9.46
C TYR A 664 -0.97 8.47 -9.68
N ASN A 665 -0.58 8.21 -10.93
CA ASN A 665 0.71 7.65 -11.32
C ASN A 665 1.79 8.73 -11.59
N ASN A 666 1.69 9.90 -10.94
CA ASN A 666 2.51 11.08 -11.25
C ASN A 666 3.98 11.04 -10.78
N ILE A 667 4.36 10.11 -9.91
CA ILE A 667 5.75 9.82 -9.55
C ILE A 667 6.32 8.84 -10.57
N ARG A 668 7.34 9.26 -11.33
CA ARG A 668 8.02 8.46 -12.34
C ARG A 668 9.51 8.27 -12.01
N PHE A 669 10.09 7.23 -12.58
CA PHE A 669 11.44 6.72 -12.35
C PHE A 669 12.16 6.45 -13.68
N LYS A 670 13.39 5.94 -13.63
CA LYS A 670 14.09 5.36 -14.78
C LYS A 670 13.73 3.87 -14.91
N LYS A 671 13.55 3.38 -16.14
CA LYS A 671 13.25 1.96 -16.40
C LYS A 671 14.32 1.03 -15.80
N GLY A 672 13.89 0.03 -15.03
CA GLY A 672 14.78 -0.92 -14.36
C GLY A 672 15.44 -0.35 -13.10
N SER A 673 14.79 0.61 -12.43
CA SER A 673 15.30 1.23 -11.19
C SER A 673 14.43 1.01 -9.95
N ILE A 674 13.22 0.43 -10.07
CA ILE A 674 12.41 0.04 -8.92
C ILE A 674 11.75 -1.34 -9.07
N ASP A 675 11.85 -2.16 -8.02
CA ASP A 675 11.34 -3.53 -7.97
C ASP A 675 9.81 -3.56 -7.78
N ASN A 676 9.03 -3.29 -8.84
CA ASN A 676 7.56 -3.29 -8.83
C ASN A 676 6.91 -4.03 -10.03
N ILE A 677 5.61 -4.34 -9.94
CA ILE A 677 4.84 -5.13 -10.92
C ILE A 677 4.84 -4.54 -12.36
N MET A 678 5.05 -3.24 -12.51
CA MET A 678 5.07 -2.51 -13.78
C MET A 678 6.45 -2.47 -14.46
N GLU A 679 7.52 -2.93 -13.82
CA GLU A 679 8.88 -2.93 -14.43
C GLU A 679 9.39 -4.31 -14.86
N TYR A 680 8.53 -5.36 -14.86
CA TYR A 680 8.87 -6.73 -15.28
C TYR A 680 10.20 -7.24 -14.66
N PRO A 681 10.26 -7.51 -13.33
CA PRO A 681 11.50 -7.84 -12.66
C PRO A 681 12.17 -9.11 -13.24
N ASP A 682 13.44 -8.99 -13.64
CA ASP A 682 14.31 -10.07 -14.20
C ASP A 682 14.57 -11.25 -13.25
N THR A 683 13.92 -11.30 -12.08
CA THR A 683 14.10 -12.36 -11.08
C THR A 683 12.76 -12.77 -10.46
N SER A 684 12.66 -14.03 -10.04
CA SER A 684 11.45 -14.65 -9.46
C SER A 684 11.03 -14.11 -8.07
N VAL A 685 11.57 -12.97 -7.64
CA VAL A 685 11.13 -12.20 -6.47
C VAL A 685 9.94 -11.30 -6.86
N ALA A 686 8.96 -11.89 -7.55
CA ALA A 686 7.92 -11.17 -8.27
C ALA A 686 7.02 -10.33 -7.35
N GLY A 687 7.05 -9.01 -7.54
CA GLY A 687 6.16 -8.04 -6.92
C GLY A 687 6.31 -7.89 -5.40
N THR A 688 7.14 -6.94 -4.97
CA THR A 688 6.94 -6.33 -3.65
C THR A 688 5.80 -5.32 -3.73
N THR A 689 5.07 -5.10 -2.63
CA THR A 689 4.05 -4.04 -2.61
C THR A 689 4.72 -2.69 -2.53
N PHE A 690 4.69 -1.92 -3.61
CA PHE A 690 4.91 -0.48 -3.50
C PHE A 690 3.60 0.13 -2.97
N TYR A 691 3.59 0.64 -1.73
CA TYR A 691 2.41 1.18 -1.04
C TYR A 691 1.60 2.15 -1.93
N TYR A 692 2.33 2.94 -2.71
CA TYR A 692 1.83 3.86 -3.74
C TYR A 692 0.90 3.19 -4.78
N GLN A 693 1.18 1.97 -5.22
CA GLN A 693 0.33 1.24 -6.18
C GLN A 693 -1.01 0.85 -5.57
N HIS A 694 -1.03 0.43 -4.30
CA HIS A 694 -2.30 0.23 -3.59
C HIS A 694 -3.06 1.56 -3.41
N GLU A 695 -2.38 2.67 -3.10
CA GLU A 695 -3.04 3.98 -3.03
C GLU A 695 -3.68 4.40 -4.36
N ILE A 696 -3.02 4.14 -5.50
CA ILE A 696 -3.55 4.43 -6.84
C ILE A 696 -4.82 3.61 -7.08
N ILE A 697 -4.74 2.28 -6.97
CA ILE A 697 -5.86 1.38 -7.23
C ILE A 697 -7.05 1.73 -6.33
N ARG A 698 -6.81 1.99 -5.04
CA ARG A 698 -7.87 2.38 -4.10
C ARG A 698 -8.54 3.70 -4.52
N LYS A 699 -7.79 4.76 -4.84
CA LYS A 699 -8.38 6.04 -5.27
C LYS A 699 -9.21 5.89 -6.56
N LEU A 700 -8.68 5.17 -7.54
CA LEU A 700 -9.40 4.91 -8.79
C LEU A 700 -10.66 4.05 -8.55
N ASN A 701 -10.60 3.08 -7.64
CA ASN A 701 -11.78 2.29 -7.29
C ASN A 701 -12.82 3.11 -6.52
N ASP A 702 -12.41 3.92 -5.54
CA ASP A 702 -13.30 4.78 -4.77
C ASP A 702 -14.08 5.74 -5.69
N GLU A 703 -13.41 6.33 -6.69
CA GLU A 703 -14.01 7.30 -7.61
C GLU A 703 -14.81 6.70 -8.78
N PHE A 704 -14.34 5.59 -9.38
CA PHE A 704 -14.90 5.04 -10.63
C PHE A 704 -15.50 3.64 -10.48
N GLN A 705 -15.36 3.00 -9.31
CA GLN A 705 -15.93 1.68 -8.99
C GLN A 705 -15.51 0.58 -9.98
N PHE A 706 -14.21 0.54 -10.31
CA PHE A 706 -13.66 -0.43 -11.26
C PHE A 706 -13.81 -1.88 -10.84
N LEU A 707 -13.77 -2.21 -9.55
CA LEU A 707 -13.51 -3.54 -9.01
C LEU A 707 -14.64 -4.13 -8.16
#